data_AF-A0A5E4INU3-F1
#
_entry.id   AF-A0A5E4INU3-F1
#
_cell.length_a   1.000
_cell.length_b   1.000
_cell.length_c   1.000
_cell.angle_alpha   90.00
_cell.angle_beta   90.00
_cell.angle_gamma   90.00
#
_symmetry.space_group_name_H-M   'P 1'
#
loop_
_entity.id
_entity.type
_entity.pdbx_description
1 polymer ?
#
loop_
_entity_poly.entity_id
_entity_poly.type
_entity_poly.pdbx_seq_one_letter_code
_entity_poly.pdbx_strand_id
1 'polypeptide(L)'
;MASLYETYKSTKEIPVPHKLIDQVIGQDKAVELVKKAAEQRRNILFIGTPGTGKSMLAQAMAELLPPEELEDVLVYPNPNDENKPLARVIKTYSPLDKQRMLRDQPMIDKRFAEIRARLRPGEQAPSRKKVEEMLFPGQGRQVVAQEHSKFNITHSGGISLSMIAILIMIGFLLFIAFGGGGEQDDSTKIMIAAAILGAFIFAGLYVASSQISRRAGPMFPGASAEPKLIVDNTGKTTAPFIDGTGSKAGALFGDVRHDPLQSGGLGTPAHLRVEAGAIHFSNKGVLFMDEVSSLKPTSQQDLLTAMQEKKFPITGRSELSSGAIVRTEPIPCDFVLVAAGNTLDLQNMHPALRSRIRGAGYEIYLEDTMPDTPENRKKLVQFVAQEVTKDKKIPHFTREAVDEIVEEAKKRAGRKNKLTLRFRELGGIVRAAGDIANMEHADLVTRDHVLRSKGSAKTMEQQMSAQFIEQKKDYQIFVTTGKAIGKVNGLAVLGDAFSGLILPIVAEVTTASSKSEGKIIATGKLGEIAKEAVKNVSAIFKKHFGKDFTSYDVHIQFLQTYEGVEGDSASVSIALAVISALEEIPIDQSIALTGSLSVRGEVLPVGGVTGKIEAAIEAGLKKVLIPARNREDVYLGKENAAKIEIVSCSNIIDVLENALVDCPKKSALIKQMMKTYSG
;
A
#
# COMPACT_ATOMS: atom_id res chain seq x y z
N MET A 1 -0.43 21.81 -34.71
CA MET A 1 -1.41 22.14 -33.66
C MET A 1 -0.79 21.79 -32.32
N ALA A 2 -0.75 22.70 -31.36
CA ALA A 2 -0.25 22.41 -30.02
C ALA A 2 -1.10 21.32 -29.36
N SER A 3 -0.49 20.39 -28.62
CA SER A 3 -1.26 19.32 -27.97
C SER A 3 -2.15 19.91 -26.86
N LEU A 4 -3.31 19.32 -26.55
CA LEU A 4 -4.23 19.78 -25.48
C LEU A 4 -3.48 20.06 -24.15
N TYR A 5 -2.47 19.26 -23.86
CA TYR A 5 -1.61 19.38 -22.68
C TYR A 5 -0.65 20.59 -22.69
N GLU A 6 -0.54 21.32 -23.80
CA GLU A 6 0.26 22.54 -23.92
C GLU A 6 -0.57 23.82 -23.80
N THR A 7 -1.91 23.72 -23.92
CA THR A 7 -2.81 24.87 -24.03
C THR A 7 -3.97 24.88 -23.03
N TYR A 8 -4.10 23.86 -22.17
CA TYR A 8 -5.17 23.80 -21.17
C TYR A 8 -5.07 24.93 -20.13
N LYS A 9 -6.22 25.40 -19.66
CA LYS A 9 -6.26 26.41 -18.58
C LYS A 9 -6.35 25.78 -17.20
N SER A 10 -7.06 24.67 -17.08
CA SER A 10 -7.22 23.94 -15.82
C SER A 10 -7.27 22.43 -16.02
N THR A 11 -6.98 21.65 -14.96
CA THR A 11 -7.06 20.19 -15.02
C THR A 11 -8.47 19.65 -15.25
N LYS A 12 -9.50 20.51 -15.23
CA LYS A 12 -10.87 20.16 -15.63
C LYS A 12 -10.97 19.80 -17.11
N GLU A 13 -10.10 20.36 -17.93
CA GLU A 13 -10.04 20.12 -19.39
C GLU A 13 -9.24 18.84 -19.74
N ILE A 14 -8.58 18.23 -18.75
CA ILE A 14 -7.69 17.10 -18.97
C ILE A 14 -8.47 15.79 -18.89
N PRO A 15 -8.56 15.01 -19.98
CA PRO A 15 -9.25 13.73 -19.95
C PRO A 15 -8.49 12.72 -19.09
N VAL A 16 -9.21 12.06 -18.19
CA VAL A 16 -8.68 10.93 -17.42
C VAL A 16 -9.07 9.64 -18.14
N PRO A 17 -8.11 8.76 -18.52
CA PRO A 17 -8.42 7.49 -19.15
C PRO A 17 -9.36 6.63 -18.31
N HIS A 18 -10.32 5.94 -18.94
CA HIS A 18 -11.27 5.09 -18.21
C HIS A 18 -10.63 3.82 -17.63
N LYS A 19 -9.71 3.20 -18.35
CA LYS A 19 -9.03 1.97 -17.92
C LYS A 19 -7.88 2.30 -16.97
N LEU A 20 -7.75 1.54 -15.89
CA LEU A 20 -6.68 1.77 -14.90
C LEU A 20 -5.29 1.54 -15.49
N ILE A 21 -5.14 0.61 -16.44
CA ILE A 21 -3.83 0.35 -17.05
C ILE A 21 -3.27 1.56 -17.81
N ASP A 22 -4.15 2.36 -18.43
CA ASP A 22 -3.76 3.56 -19.19
C ASP A 22 -3.57 4.78 -18.26
N GLN A 23 -3.98 4.65 -17.01
CA GLN A 23 -3.72 5.63 -15.97
C GLN A 23 -2.35 5.45 -15.30
N VAL A 24 -1.68 4.31 -15.47
CA VAL A 24 -0.35 4.05 -14.88
C VAL A 24 0.71 4.92 -15.56
N ILE A 25 1.55 5.58 -14.75
CA ILE A 25 2.55 6.53 -15.23
C ILE A 25 3.96 6.03 -14.95
N GLY A 26 4.82 6.10 -15.97
CA GLY A 26 6.26 5.88 -15.86
C GLY A 26 6.71 4.43 -15.60
N GLN A 27 5.76 3.47 -15.55
CA GLN A 27 6.03 2.05 -15.33
C GLN A 27 5.84 1.24 -16.61
N ASP A 28 6.34 1.74 -17.76
CA ASP A 28 6.00 1.19 -19.08
C ASP A 28 6.35 -0.31 -19.22
N LYS A 29 7.51 -0.74 -18.69
CA LYS A 29 7.92 -2.16 -18.64
C LYS A 29 7.00 -3.00 -17.76
N ALA A 30 6.59 -2.48 -16.60
CA ALA A 30 5.68 -3.20 -15.71
C ALA A 30 4.30 -3.35 -16.35
N VAL A 31 3.80 -2.31 -17.01
CA VAL A 31 2.53 -2.32 -17.76
C VAL A 31 2.53 -3.40 -18.85
N GLU A 32 3.60 -3.50 -19.63
CA GLU A 32 3.73 -4.53 -20.66
C GLU A 32 3.69 -5.95 -20.07
N LEU A 33 4.43 -6.18 -18.99
CA LEU A 33 4.46 -7.48 -18.31
C LEU A 33 3.12 -7.81 -17.64
N VAL A 34 2.43 -6.83 -17.07
CA VAL A 34 1.07 -7.01 -16.52
C VAL A 34 0.09 -7.41 -17.61
N LYS A 35 0.14 -6.78 -18.78
CA LYS A 35 -0.72 -7.16 -19.92
C LYS A 35 -0.49 -8.62 -20.34
N LYS A 36 0.78 -9.02 -20.50
CA LYS A 36 1.16 -10.41 -20.82
C LYS A 36 0.73 -11.39 -19.73
N ALA A 37 0.93 -11.02 -18.47
CA ALA A 37 0.55 -11.85 -17.34
C ALA A 37 -0.96 -12.01 -17.22
N ALA A 38 -1.74 -10.97 -17.47
CA ALA A 38 -3.20 -11.02 -17.44
C ALA A 38 -3.74 -11.97 -18.52
N GLU A 39 -3.25 -11.83 -19.76
CA GLU A 39 -3.65 -12.69 -20.89
C GLU A 39 -3.38 -14.17 -20.60
N GLN A 40 -2.25 -14.47 -19.95
CA GLN A 40 -1.82 -15.84 -19.64
C GLN A 40 -2.22 -16.33 -18.24
N ARG A 41 -2.95 -15.51 -17.47
CA ARG A 41 -3.30 -15.77 -16.06
C ARG A 41 -2.09 -16.16 -15.19
N ARG A 42 -0.99 -15.41 -15.32
CA ARG A 42 0.29 -15.65 -14.62
C ARG A 42 0.40 -14.78 -13.37
N ASN A 43 0.96 -15.36 -12.30
CA ASN A 43 1.18 -14.63 -11.05
C ASN A 43 2.25 -13.55 -11.20
N ILE A 44 2.20 -12.51 -10.38
CA ILE A 44 3.17 -11.41 -10.38
C ILE A 44 3.70 -11.17 -8.98
N LEU A 45 5.00 -10.86 -8.87
CA LEU A 45 5.63 -10.28 -7.69
C LEU A 45 6.17 -8.89 -8.03
N PHE A 46 5.56 -7.84 -7.45
CA PHE A 46 6.05 -6.47 -7.53
C PHE A 46 6.99 -6.15 -6.37
N ILE A 47 8.22 -5.72 -6.69
CA ILE A 47 9.16 -5.18 -5.72
C ILE A 47 9.40 -3.71 -6.01
N GLY A 48 9.20 -2.86 -5.02
CA GLY A 48 9.45 -1.43 -5.20
C GLY A 48 9.13 -0.62 -3.96
N THR A 49 9.59 0.62 -3.94
CA THR A 49 9.31 1.54 -2.83
C THR A 49 7.79 1.79 -2.68
N PRO A 50 7.32 2.18 -1.49
CA PRO A 50 5.92 2.58 -1.29
C PRO A 50 5.53 3.71 -2.25
N GLY A 51 4.29 3.65 -2.77
CA GLY A 51 3.76 4.72 -3.63
C GLY A 51 4.15 4.67 -5.11
N THR A 52 4.79 3.61 -5.58
CA THR A 52 5.17 3.38 -7.00
C THR A 52 4.07 2.79 -7.88
N GLY A 53 2.88 2.53 -7.33
CA GLY A 53 1.71 2.06 -8.10
C GLY A 53 1.45 0.55 -8.07
N LYS A 54 2.05 -0.22 -7.15
CA LYS A 54 1.84 -1.69 -7.01
C LYS A 54 0.37 -2.12 -7.00
N SER A 55 -0.43 -1.53 -6.11
CA SER A 55 -1.88 -1.82 -6.01
C SER A 55 -2.66 -1.39 -7.27
N MET A 56 -2.29 -0.26 -7.88
CA MET A 56 -2.93 0.22 -9.11
C MET A 56 -2.68 -0.71 -10.30
N LEU A 57 -1.45 -1.21 -10.44
CA LEU A 57 -1.10 -2.22 -11.45
C LEU A 57 -1.86 -3.53 -11.21
N ALA A 58 -2.05 -3.93 -9.95
CA ALA A 58 -2.81 -5.12 -9.59
C ALA A 58 -4.31 -4.96 -9.93
N GLN A 59 -4.90 -3.79 -9.65
CA GLN A 59 -6.28 -3.47 -10.04
C GLN A 59 -6.43 -3.43 -11.56
N ALA A 60 -5.48 -2.79 -12.26
CA ALA A 60 -5.45 -2.76 -13.71
C ALA A 60 -5.35 -4.18 -14.31
N MET A 61 -4.62 -5.09 -13.66
CA MET A 61 -4.56 -6.49 -14.07
C MET A 61 -5.94 -7.15 -14.02
N ALA A 62 -6.75 -6.88 -12.99
CA ALA A 62 -8.09 -7.45 -12.87
C ALA A 62 -9.03 -6.99 -14.00
N GLU A 63 -8.89 -5.75 -14.48
CA GLU A 63 -9.62 -5.24 -15.65
C GLU A 63 -9.17 -5.88 -16.97
N LEU A 64 -7.94 -6.39 -17.03
CA LEU A 64 -7.32 -6.99 -18.21
C LEU A 64 -7.47 -8.51 -18.28
N LEU A 65 -7.87 -9.15 -17.18
CA LEU A 65 -8.10 -10.59 -17.18
C LEU A 65 -9.15 -10.96 -18.26
N PRO A 66 -8.96 -12.09 -18.96
CA PRO A 66 -9.95 -12.57 -19.91
C PRO A 66 -11.33 -12.66 -19.26
N PRO A 67 -12.41 -12.31 -19.98
CA PRO A 67 -13.75 -12.36 -19.44
C PRO A 67 -14.13 -13.83 -19.16
N GLU A 68 -14.04 -14.23 -17.90
CA GLU A 68 -14.51 -15.54 -17.44
C GLU A 68 -15.98 -15.50 -17.02
N GLU A 69 -16.58 -16.68 -16.92
CA GLU A 69 -17.86 -16.84 -16.25
C GLU A 69 -17.59 -16.82 -14.75
N LEU A 70 -18.05 -15.75 -14.08
CA LEU A 70 -17.99 -15.70 -12.64
C LEU A 70 -18.86 -16.80 -12.04
N GLU A 71 -18.45 -17.27 -10.88
CA GLU A 71 -19.07 -18.38 -10.17
C GLU A 71 -19.56 -17.90 -8.80
N ASP A 72 -20.77 -18.32 -8.43
CA ASP A 72 -21.29 -18.24 -7.08
C ASP A 72 -21.02 -19.57 -6.36
N VAL A 73 -20.76 -19.52 -5.07
CA VAL A 73 -20.49 -20.71 -4.26
C VAL A 73 -21.50 -20.83 -3.13
N LEU A 74 -22.20 -21.96 -3.12
CA LEU A 74 -23.14 -22.34 -2.07
C LEU A 74 -22.58 -23.49 -1.24
N VAL A 75 -22.87 -23.47 0.06
CA VAL A 75 -22.53 -24.56 0.99
C VAL A 75 -23.83 -25.21 1.47
N TYR A 76 -23.89 -26.53 1.35
CA TYR A 76 -25.03 -27.35 1.75
C TYR A 76 -24.68 -28.19 2.98
N PRO A 77 -25.67 -28.58 3.79
CA PRO A 77 -25.46 -29.62 4.79
C PRO A 77 -25.05 -30.92 4.09
N ASN A 78 -24.19 -31.69 4.75
CA ASN A 78 -23.85 -33.04 4.31
C ASN A 78 -24.56 -34.05 5.22
N PRO A 79 -25.55 -34.81 4.70
CA PRO A 79 -26.30 -35.79 5.51
C PRO A 79 -25.43 -36.94 6.02
N ASN A 80 -24.31 -37.24 5.36
CA ASN A 80 -23.44 -38.35 5.72
C ASN A 80 -22.38 -37.95 6.77
N ASP A 81 -21.99 -36.68 6.81
CA ASP A 81 -20.99 -36.14 7.74
C ASP A 81 -21.16 -34.63 7.91
N GLU A 82 -21.78 -34.21 9.02
CA GLU A 82 -22.07 -32.79 9.29
C GLU A 82 -20.80 -31.92 9.33
N ASN A 83 -19.66 -32.50 9.75
CA ASN A 83 -18.39 -31.79 9.83
C ASN A 83 -17.73 -31.60 8.46
N LYS A 84 -18.31 -32.17 7.39
CA LYS A 84 -17.86 -31.99 6.02
C LYS A 84 -18.94 -31.38 5.12
N PRO A 85 -19.28 -30.09 5.28
CA PRO A 85 -20.25 -29.42 4.40
C PRO A 85 -19.90 -29.53 2.92
N LEU A 86 -20.92 -29.74 2.08
CA LEU A 86 -20.78 -29.90 0.63
C LEU A 86 -20.71 -28.54 -0.05
N ALA A 87 -19.86 -28.39 -1.05
CA ALA A 87 -19.73 -27.16 -1.82
C ALA A 87 -20.33 -27.33 -3.22
N ARG A 88 -21.26 -26.44 -3.60
CA ARG A 88 -21.83 -26.39 -4.95
C ARG A 88 -21.46 -25.09 -5.62
N VAL A 89 -20.85 -25.20 -6.79
CA VAL A 89 -20.45 -24.08 -7.64
C VAL A 89 -21.48 -23.94 -8.75
N ILE A 90 -21.94 -22.73 -8.99
CA ILE A 90 -22.83 -22.40 -10.11
C ILE A 90 -22.35 -21.13 -10.79
N LYS A 91 -22.67 -20.97 -12.07
CA LYS A 91 -22.35 -19.72 -12.78
C LYS A 91 -23.20 -18.59 -12.22
N THR A 92 -22.62 -17.43 -11.95
CA THR A 92 -23.36 -16.27 -11.42
C THR A 92 -24.47 -15.82 -12.36
N TYR A 93 -24.21 -15.86 -13.67
CA TYR A 93 -25.15 -15.47 -14.71
C TYR A 93 -25.31 -16.55 -15.77
N SER A 94 -26.55 -16.72 -16.25
CA SER A 94 -26.78 -17.48 -17.48
C SER A 94 -26.17 -16.71 -18.68
N PRO A 95 -25.79 -17.39 -19.78
CA PRO A 95 -25.28 -16.73 -20.98
C PRO A 95 -26.23 -15.64 -21.51
N LEU A 96 -27.54 -15.86 -21.42
CA LEU A 96 -28.58 -14.92 -21.85
C LEU A 96 -28.64 -13.69 -20.94
N ASP A 97 -28.58 -13.89 -19.61
CA ASP A 97 -28.60 -12.79 -18.65
C ASP A 97 -27.33 -11.95 -18.72
N LYS A 98 -26.17 -12.59 -18.94
CA LYS A 98 -24.90 -11.88 -19.14
C LYS A 98 -24.93 -10.97 -20.38
N GLN A 99 -25.48 -11.46 -21.50
CA GLN A 99 -25.66 -10.65 -22.71
C GLN A 99 -26.64 -9.49 -22.50
N ARG A 100 -27.76 -9.73 -21.81
CA ARG A 100 -28.73 -8.69 -21.46
C ARG A 100 -28.11 -7.62 -20.56
N MET A 101 -27.36 -8.03 -19.54
CA MET A 101 -26.66 -7.09 -18.66
C MET A 101 -25.69 -6.20 -19.42
N LEU A 102 -24.85 -6.77 -20.27
CA LEU A 102 -23.87 -6.01 -21.07
C LEU A 102 -24.54 -5.04 -22.06
N ARG A 103 -25.67 -5.45 -22.65
CA ARG A 103 -26.45 -4.61 -23.58
C ARG A 103 -27.22 -3.50 -22.88
N ASP A 104 -27.83 -3.80 -21.73
CA ASP A 104 -28.78 -2.93 -21.05
C ASP A 104 -28.13 -1.99 -20.03
N GLN A 105 -26.81 -2.03 -19.83
CA GLN A 105 -26.10 -1.09 -18.95
C GLN A 105 -26.48 0.39 -19.18
N PRO A 106 -26.62 0.91 -20.42
CA PRO A 106 -27.07 2.28 -20.65
C PRO A 106 -28.54 2.53 -20.24
N MET A 107 -29.37 1.49 -20.26
CA MET A 107 -30.78 1.56 -19.86
C MET A 107 -30.92 1.58 -18.33
N ILE A 108 -29.99 0.96 -17.59
CA ILE A 108 -29.93 1.03 -16.12
C ILE A 108 -29.74 2.49 -15.68
N ASP A 109 -28.88 3.26 -16.34
CA ASP A 109 -28.65 4.67 -16.02
C ASP A 109 -29.92 5.52 -16.23
N LYS A 110 -30.65 5.27 -17.33
CA LYS A 110 -31.94 5.92 -17.60
C LYS A 110 -32.99 5.55 -16.55
N ARG A 111 -33.09 4.28 -16.19
CA ARG A 111 -34.07 3.78 -15.20
C ARG A 111 -33.74 4.24 -13.79
N PHE A 112 -32.45 4.38 -13.47
CA PHE A 112 -31.98 4.96 -12.22
C PHE A 112 -32.29 6.46 -12.13
N ALA A 113 -32.14 7.19 -13.24
CA ALA A 113 -32.57 8.58 -13.34
C ALA A 113 -34.10 8.72 -13.20
N GLU A 114 -34.88 7.82 -13.80
CA GLU A 114 -36.35 7.77 -13.67
C GLU A 114 -36.81 7.46 -12.24
N ILE A 115 -36.17 6.51 -11.55
CA ILE A 115 -36.44 6.21 -10.13
C ILE A 115 -36.14 7.45 -9.28
N ARG A 116 -34.98 8.09 -9.48
CA ARG A 116 -34.62 9.31 -8.75
C ARG A 116 -35.60 10.46 -8.99
N ALA A 117 -36.07 10.62 -10.22
CA ALA A 117 -37.03 11.68 -10.59
C ALA A 117 -38.42 11.48 -9.97
N ARG A 118 -38.74 10.28 -9.48
CA ARG A 118 -40.04 9.94 -8.86
C ARG A 118 -40.02 9.90 -7.33
N LEU A 119 -38.88 10.16 -6.69
CA LEU A 119 -38.77 10.13 -5.23
C LEU A 119 -39.44 11.35 -4.59
N ARG A 120 -40.16 11.10 -3.50
CA ARG A 120 -40.71 12.18 -2.66
C ARG A 120 -39.63 12.83 -1.79
N PRO A 121 -39.80 14.08 -1.34
CA PRO A 121 -38.88 14.70 -0.38
C PRO A 121 -38.74 13.81 0.87
N GLY A 122 -37.51 13.39 1.18
CA GLY A 122 -37.20 12.50 2.32
C GLY A 122 -37.04 11.02 1.97
N GLU A 123 -37.39 10.57 0.76
CA GLU A 123 -37.15 9.18 0.33
C GLU A 123 -35.71 9.01 -0.21
N GLN A 124 -35.00 7.98 0.28
CA GLN A 124 -33.68 7.61 -0.24
C GLN A 124 -33.81 6.72 -1.47
N ALA A 125 -33.16 7.11 -2.57
CA ALA A 125 -33.05 6.25 -3.74
C ALA A 125 -32.35 4.94 -3.37
N PRO A 126 -32.78 3.78 -3.89
CA PRO A 126 -31.96 2.57 -3.82
C PRO A 126 -30.61 2.84 -4.48
N SER A 127 -29.53 2.21 -3.98
CA SER A 127 -28.22 2.33 -4.63
C SER A 127 -28.26 1.70 -6.03
N ARG A 128 -27.44 2.21 -6.96
CA ARG A 128 -27.32 1.66 -8.33
C ARG A 128 -27.12 0.15 -8.31
N LYS A 129 -26.22 -0.31 -7.44
CA LYS A 129 -25.94 -1.73 -7.22
C LYS A 129 -27.20 -2.51 -6.81
N LYS A 130 -28.02 -1.98 -5.91
CA LYS A 130 -29.27 -2.62 -5.47
C LYS A 130 -30.30 -2.70 -6.60
N VAL A 131 -30.36 -1.70 -7.47
CA VAL A 131 -31.24 -1.72 -8.66
C VAL A 131 -30.76 -2.76 -9.68
N GLU A 132 -29.45 -2.84 -9.91
CA GLU A 132 -28.85 -3.83 -10.80
C GLU A 132 -29.05 -5.28 -10.30
N GLU A 133 -28.85 -5.51 -9.00
CA GLU A 133 -29.13 -6.80 -8.34
C GLU A 133 -30.60 -7.20 -8.41
N MET A 134 -31.54 -6.24 -8.37
CA MET A 134 -32.98 -6.52 -8.53
C MET A 134 -33.35 -6.88 -9.97
N LEU A 135 -32.72 -6.25 -10.96
CA LEU A 135 -32.98 -6.51 -12.38
C LEU A 135 -32.34 -7.82 -12.84
N PHE A 136 -31.16 -8.13 -12.31
CA PHE A 136 -30.38 -9.30 -12.68
C PHE A 136 -29.92 -10.05 -11.41
N PRO A 137 -30.85 -10.73 -10.72
CA PRO A 137 -30.50 -11.54 -9.57
C PRO A 137 -29.64 -12.71 -10.02
N GLY A 138 -28.40 -12.81 -9.51
CA GLY A 138 -27.48 -13.90 -9.83
C GLY A 138 -28.06 -15.27 -9.45
N GLN A 139 -27.62 -16.33 -10.13
CA GLN A 139 -28.17 -17.67 -9.93
C GLN A 139 -28.05 -18.14 -8.48
N GLY A 140 -27.00 -17.76 -7.75
CA GLY A 140 -26.82 -18.09 -6.32
C GLY A 140 -27.95 -17.57 -5.46
N ARG A 141 -28.30 -16.30 -5.62
CA ARG A 141 -29.40 -15.68 -4.89
C ARG A 141 -30.75 -16.31 -5.26
N GLN A 142 -30.94 -16.66 -6.53
CA GLN A 142 -32.18 -17.33 -6.98
C GLN A 142 -32.35 -18.70 -6.32
N VAL A 143 -31.29 -19.51 -6.25
CA VAL A 143 -31.31 -20.83 -5.61
C VAL A 143 -31.65 -20.70 -4.12
N VAL A 144 -30.99 -19.80 -3.39
CA VAL A 144 -31.28 -19.56 -1.97
C VAL A 144 -32.74 -19.12 -1.78
N ALA A 145 -33.23 -18.17 -2.58
CA ALA A 145 -34.61 -17.68 -2.49
C ALA A 145 -35.65 -18.78 -2.80
N GLN A 146 -35.37 -19.66 -3.77
CA GLN A 146 -36.22 -20.80 -4.09
C GLN A 146 -36.27 -21.82 -2.94
N GLU A 147 -35.14 -22.15 -2.34
CA GLU A 147 -35.11 -23.09 -1.21
C GLU A 147 -35.72 -22.49 0.06
N HIS A 148 -35.47 -21.21 0.35
CA HIS A 148 -36.08 -20.51 1.47
C HIS A 148 -37.60 -20.36 1.33
N SER A 149 -38.12 -20.11 0.11
CA SER A 149 -39.57 -20.06 -0.13
C SER A 149 -40.24 -21.42 0.00
N LYS A 150 -39.62 -22.51 -0.49
CA LYS A 150 -40.10 -23.88 -0.26
C LYS A 150 -40.21 -24.16 1.24
N PHE A 151 -39.21 -23.78 2.03
CA PHE A 151 -39.19 -23.95 3.47
C PHE A 151 -40.35 -23.22 4.20
N ASN A 152 -40.61 -21.96 3.82
CA ASN A 152 -41.70 -21.19 4.40
C ASN A 152 -43.09 -21.74 4.04
N ILE A 153 -43.26 -22.31 2.84
CA ILE A 153 -44.53 -22.92 2.43
C ILE A 153 -44.82 -24.21 3.22
N THR A 154 -43.81 -25.04 3.48
CA THR A 154 -43.97 -26.23 4.34
C THR A 154 -44.28 -25.90 5.80
N HIS A 155 -43.89 -24.70 6.28
CA HIS A 155 -44.10 -24.26 7.66
C HIS A 155 -45.24 -23.24 7.86
N SER A 156 -45.80 -22.67 6.78
CA SER A 156 -46.98 -21.80 6.89
C SER A 156 -48.20 -22.64 7.31
N GLY A 157 -48.56 -22.49 8.58
CA GLY A 157 -49.58 -23.27 9.27
C GLY A 157 -50.99 -23.04 8.74
N GLY A 158 -51.39 -23.85 7.76
CA GLY A 158 -52.81 -24.20 7.61
C GLY A 158 -53.27 -24.95 8.87
N ILE A 159 -54.53 -24.74 9.29
CA ILE A 159 -55.19 -25.61 10.26
C ILE A 159 -55.11 -27.02 9.66
N SER A 160 -54.42 -27.95 10.32
CA SER A 160 -54.26 -29.30 9.79
C SER A 160 -55.63 -29.93 9.56
N LEU A 161 -55.77 -30.75 8.52
CA LEU A 161 -57.04 -31.43 8.20
C LEU A 161 -57.61 -32.18 9.44
N SER A 162 -56.71 -32.70 10.28
CA SER A 162 -57.02 -33.31 11.58
C SER A 162 -57.63 -32.34 12.59
N MET A 163 -57.16 -31.10 12.66
CA MET A 163 -57.68 -30.07 13.56
C MET A 163 -59.03 -29.53 13.07
N ILE A 164 -59.24 -29.45 11.76
CA ILE A 164 -60.58 -29.19 11.18
C ILE A 164 -61.53 -30.34 11.53
N ALA A 165 -61.11 -31.59 11.39
CA ALA A 165 -61.93 -32.76 11.75
C ALA A 165 -62.30 -32.78 13.25
N ILE A 166 -61.36 -32.43 14.14
CA ILE A 166 -61.61 -32.31 15.59
C ILE A 166 -62.61 -31.18 15.87
N LEU A 167 -62.49 -30.02 15.23
CA LEU A 167 -63.43 -28.91 15.40
C LEU A 167 -64.83 -29.25 14.87
N ILE A 168 -64.93 -29.97 13.74
CA ILE A 168 -66.20 -30.48 13.21
C ILE A 168 -66.82 -31.49 14.17
N MET A 169 -66.04 -32.41 14.72
CA MET A 169 -66.49 -33.40 15.69
C MET A 169 -67.00 -32.74 16.99
N ILE A 170 -66.28 -31.73 17.50
CA ILE A 170 -66.71 -30.94 18.66
C ILE A 170 -68.00 -30.18 18.34
N GLY A 171 -68.09 -29.55 17.16
CA GLY A 171 -69.29 -28.85 16.70
C GLY A 171 -70.50 -29.78 16.54
N PHE A 172 -70.28 -31.00 16.06
CA PHE A 172 -71.32 -32.03 15.93
C PHE A 172 -71.80 -32.53 17.30
N LEU A 173 -70.89 -32.75 18.26
CA LEU A 173 -71.24 -33.09 19.64
C LEU A 173 -72.03 -31.97 20.33
N LEU A 174 -71.64 -30.71 20.12
CA LEU A 174 -72.39 -29.55 20.61
C LEU A 174 -73.77 -29.43 19.96
N PHE A 175 -73.89 -29.71 18.66
CA PHE A 175 -75.17 -29.74 17.96
C PHE A 175 -76.11 -30.81 18.53
N ILE A 176 -75.60 -32.00 18.85
CA ILE A 176 -76.39 -33.05 19.53
C ILE A 176 -76.78 -32.63 20.94
N ALA A 177 -75.89 -31.94 21.66
CA ALA A 177 -76.13 -31.48 23.04
C ALA A 177 -77.22 -30.40 23.14
N PHE A 178 -77.30 -29.49 22.17
CA PHE A 178 -78.13 -28.28 22.24
C PHE A 178 -79.22 -28.17 21.16
N GLY A 179 -79.17 -28.99 20.10
CA GLY A 179 -80.08 -28.91 18.94
C GLY A 179 -81.16 -29.99 18.87
N GLY A 180 -81.07 -31.05 19.68
CA GLY A 180 -82.08 -32.10 19.74
C GLY A 180 -83.23 -31.73 20.68
N GLY A 181 -84.38 -31.32 20.15
CA GLY A 181 -85.58 -30.93 20.91
C GLY A 181 -86.33 -32.05 21.65
N GLY A 182 -85.63 -33.07 22.17
CA GLY A 182 -86.20 -34.13 23.00
C GLY A 182 -85.68 -34.06 24.44
N GLU A 183 -86.51 -34.39 25.43
CA GLU A 183 -86.11 -34.52 26.84
C GLU A 183 -84.94 -35.52 26.96
N GLN A 184 -83.72 -35.00 27.13
CA GLN A 184 -82.54 -35.79 27.48
C GLN A 184 -82.45 -35.92 29.01
N ASP A 185 -82.34 -37.16 29.47
CA ASP A 185 -82.03 -37.50 30.86
C ASP A 185 -80.68 -36.90 31.30
N ASP A 186 -80.56 -36.55 32.58
CA ASP A 186 -79.39 -35.84 33.13
C ASP A 186 -78.09 -36.64 32.97
N SER A 187 -78.18 -37.98 32.98
CA SER A 187 -77.06 -38.87 32.69
C SER A 187 -76.48 -38.67 31.28
N THR A 188 -77.33 -38.40 30.29
CA THR A 188 -76.95 -38.21 28.89
C THR A 188 -76.28 -36.85 28.69
N LYS A 189 -76.78 -35.80 29.36
CA LYS A 189 -76.15 -34.47 29.35
C LYS A 189 -74.76 -34.50 29.97
N ILE A 190 -74.59 -35.23 31.07
CA ILE A 190 -73.28 -35.40 31.74
C ILE A 190 -72.30 -36.14 30.82
N MET A 191 -72.74 -37.21 30.13
CA MET A 191 -71.90 -37.92 29.16
C MET A 191 -71.47 -37.03 27.99
N ILE A 192 -72.39 -36.24 27.43
CA ILE A 192 -72.08 -35.32 26.33
C ILE A 192 -71.12 -34.22 26.79
N ALA A 193 -71.33 -33.64 27.98
CA ALA A 193 -70.42 -32.66 28.56
C ALA A 193 -69.01 -33.23 28.81
N ALA A 194 -68.91 -34.46 29.31
CA ALA A 194 -67.63 -35.15 29.51
C ALA A 194 -66.90 -35.44 28.19
N ALA A 195 -67.63 -35.83 27.14
CA ALA A 195 -67.07 -36.04 25.80
C ALA A 195 -66.55 -34.73 25.18
N ILE A 196 -67.29 -33.62 25.34
CA ILE A 196 -66.86 -32.29 24.91
C ILE A 196 -65.59 -31.86 25.67
N LEU A 197 -65.56 -32.02 27.00
CA LEU A 197 -64.39 -31.69 27.82
C LEU A 197 -63.16 -32.52 27.41
N GLY A 198 -63.34 -33.83 27.19
CA GLY A 198 -62.28 -34.72 26.69
C GLY A 198 -61.76 -34.30 25.31
N ALA A 199 -62.65 -33.89 24.41
CA ALA A 199 -62.26 -33.40 23.09
C ALA A 199 -61.51 -32.06 23.16
N PHE A 200 -61.90 -31.14 24.06
CA PHE A 200 -61.15 -29.90 24.30
C PHE A 200 -59.78 -30.14 24.92
N ILE A 201 -59.67 -31.07 25.88
CA ILE A 201 -58.38 -31.45 26.47
C ILE A 201 -57.47 -32.08 25.40
N PHE A 202 -58.00 -32.98 24.57
CA PHE A 202 -57.26 -33.60 23.47
C PHE A 202 -56.83 -32.56 22.42
N ALA A 203 -57.72 -31.64 22.04
CA ALA A 203 -57.40 -30.54 21.14
C ALA A 203 -56.32 -29.62 21.75
N GLY A 204 -56.41 -29.31 23.04
CA GLY A 204 -55.40 -28.55 23.78
C GLY A 204 -54.04 -29.23 23.80
N LEU A 205 -53.99 -30.54 24.07
CA LEU A 205 -52.78 -31.36 24.01
C LEU A 205 -52.21 -31.47 22.59
N TYR A 206 -53.07 -31.56 21.57
CA TYR A 206 -52.67 -31.59 20.16
C TYR A 206 -52.08 -30.24 19.72
N VAL A 207 -52.69 -29.12 20.13
CA VAL A 207 -52.16 -27.78 19.87
C VAL A 207 -50.87 -27.55 20.65
N ALA A 208 -50.78 -27.98 21.90
CA ALA A 208 -49.56 -27.87 22.71
C ALA A 208 -48.41 -28.71 22.12
N SER A 209 -48.66 -29.97 21.75
CA SER A 209 -47.66 -30.82 21.11
C SER A 209 -47.23 -30.29 19.74
N SER A 210 -48.16 -29.81 18.92
CA SER A 210 -47.82 -29.17 17.64
C SER A 210 -47.08 -27.83 17.81
N GLN A 211 -47.37 -27.05 18.86
CA GLN A 211 -46.59 -25.85 19.19
C GLN A 211 -45.20 -26.18 19.74
N ILE A 212 -45.07 -27.26 20.53
CA ILE A 212 -43.78 -27.76 21.01
C ILE A 212 -42.94 -28.26 19.82
N SER A 213 -43.52 -29.01 18.89
CA SER A 213 -42.85 -29.40 17.64
C SER A 213 -42.48 -28.20 16.76
N ARG A 214 -43.26 -27.11 16.78
CA ARG A 214 -42.93 -25.86 16.08
C ARG A 214 -41.82 -25.05 16.78
N ARG A 215 -41.72 -25.11 18.11
CA ARG A 215 -40.68 -24.39 18.90
C ARG A 215 -39.38 -25.17 19.06
N ALA A 216 -39.45 -26.50 19.10
CA ALA A 216 -38.29 -27.38 19.32
C ALA A 216 -37.46 -27.62 18.05
N GLY A 217 -37.92 -27.14 16.89
CA GLY A 217 -37.36 -27.59 15.62
C GLY A 217 -37.57 -29.10 15.43
N PRO A 218 -37.18 -29.66 14.29
CA PRO A 218 -37.23 -31.10 14.11
C PRO A 218 -36.21 -31.76 15.04
N MET A 219 -36.70 -32.54 16.00
CA MET A 219 -35.93 -33.44 16.88
C MET A 219 -35.23 -34.58 16.10
N PHE A 220 -35.23 -34.52 14.76
CA PHE A 220 -34.68 -35.50 13.83
C PHE A 220 -33.67 -34.82 12.88
N PRO A 221 -32.48 -35.41 12.66
CA PRO A 221 -31.51 -34.90 11.71
C PRO A 221 -32.09 -35.08 10.29
N GLY A 222 -32.48 -33.98 9.66
CA GLY A 222 -33.03 -34.01 8.29
C GLY A 222 -33.88 -32.81 7.86
N ALA A 223 -34.21 -31.86 8.72
CA ALA A 223 -35.13 -30.77 8.36
C ALA A 223 -34.55 -29.37 8.57
N SER A 224 -33.70 -28.96 7.60
CA SER A 224 -33.75 -27.68 6.87
C SER A 224 -32.46 -27.55 6.05
N ALA A 225 -32.55 -27.85 4.76
CA ALA A 225 -31.42 -27.86 3.83
C ALA A 225 -31.25 -26.51 3.13
N GLU A 226 -31.39 -25.40 3.87
CA GLU A 226 -31.16 -24.09 3.25
C GLU A 226 -29.65 -23.92 2.99
N PRO A 227 -29.22 -23.76 1.74
CA PRO A 227 -27.82 -23.55 1.45
C PRO A 227 -27.38 -22.15 1.86
N LYS A 228 -26.14 -22.02 2.34
CA LYS A 228 -25.52 -20.71 2.55
C LYS A 228 -24.78 -20.27 1.28
N LEU A 229 -25.13 -19.11 0.75
CA LEU A 229 -24.33 -18.44 -0.29
C LEU A 229 -23.10 -17.79 0.37
N ILE A 230 -21.92 -18.34 0.12
CA ILE A 230 -20.65 -17.86 0.72
C ILE A 230 -19.82 -17.00 -0.22
N VAL A 231 -20.00 -17.15 -1.54
CA VAL A 231 -19.43 -16.26 -2.56
C VAL A 231 -20.56 -15.82 -3.48
N ASP A 232 -20.81 -14.51 -3.51
CA ASP A 232 -21.84 -13.87 -4.33
C ASP A 232 -21.18 -12.86 -5.28
N ASN A 233 -21.23 -13.16 -6.57
CA ASN A 233 -20.70 -12.29 -7.63
C ASN A 233 -21.81 -11.50 -8.35
N THR A 234 -23.03 -11.46 -7.80
CA THR A 234 -24.12 -10.64 -8.35
C THR A 234 -23.70 -9.16 -8.46
N GLY A 235 -23.97 -8.57 -9.61
CA GLY A 235 -23.65 -7.20 -10.01
C GLY A 235 -22.23 -7.03 -10.58
N LYS A 236 -21.42 -8.10 -10.65
CA LYS A 236 -20.06 -8.03 -11.20
C LYS A 236 -20.03 -8.46 -12.66
N THR A 237 -19.44 -7.63 -13.50
CA THR A 237 -19.22 -7.93 -14.93
C THR A 237 -17.74 -8.13 -15.28
N THR A 238 -16.84 -7.74 -14.39
CA THR A 238 -15.38 -7.87 -14.52
C THR A 238 -14.84 -8.84 -13.46
N ALA A 239 -13.61 -9.32 -13.68
CA ALA A 239 -12.95 -10.19 -12.72
C ALA A 239 -12.80 -9.49 -11.35
N PRO A 240 -13.02 -10.20 -10.23
CA PRO A 240 -12.91 -9.61 -8.91
C PRO A 240 -11.47 -9.21 -8.59
N PHE A 241 -11.29 -8.05 -7.98
CA PHE A 241 -10.05 -7.63 -7.35
C PHE A 241 -10.24 -7.67 -5.83
N ILE A 242 -9.49 -8.52 -5.14
CA ILE A 242 -9.55 -8.64 -3.68
C ILE A 242 -8.19 -8.26 -3.11
N ASP A 243 -8.18 -7.24 -2.25
CA ASP A 243 -7.02 -6.87 -1.47
C ASP A 243 -7.00 -7.69 -0.17
N GLY A 244 -6.05 -8.63 -0.08
CA GLY A 244 -5.81 -9.47 1.09
C GLY A 244 -4.69 -8.94 2.00
N THR A 245 -4.14 -7.76 1.73
CA THR A 245 -3.02 -7.17 2.50
C THR A 245 -3.33 -7.12 4.00
N GLY A 246 -2.41 -7.60 4.82
CA GLY A 246 -2.56 -7.63 6.29
C GLY A 246 -3.65 -8.58 6.83
N SER A 247 -4.24 -9.43 5.99
CA SER A 247 -5.31 -10.34 6.41
C SER A 247 -4.82 -11.39 7.41
N LYS A 248 -5.61 -11.62 8.46
CA LYS A 248 -5.46 -12.80 9.33
C LYS A 248 -5.85 -14.07 8.57
N ALA A 249 -5.40 -15.22 9.05
CA ALA A 249 -5.64 -16.52 8.40
C ALA A 249 -7.12 -16.79 8.09
N GLY A 250 -8.05 -16.50 9.03
CA GLY A 250 -9.48 -16.68 8.79
C GLY A 250 -10.05 -15.77 7.70
N ALA A 251 -9.61 -14.51 7.64
CA ALA A 251 -10.03 -13.59 6.59
C ALA A 251 -9.44 -13.95 5.21
N LEU A 252 -8.22 -14.48 5.18
CA LEU A 252 -7.55 -14.86 3.93
C LEU A 252 -8.08 -16.19 3.38
N PHE A 253 -8.19 -17.21 4.22
CA PHE A 253 -8.47 -18.60 3.82
C PHE A 253 -9.83 -19.13 4.26
N GLY A 254 -10.68 -18.30 4.84
CA GLY A 254 -11.98 -18.70 5.38
C GLY A 254 -11.89 -19.25 6.79
N ASP A 255 -13.05 -19.31 7.44
CA ASP A 255 -13.19 -19.76 8.82
C ASP A 255 -14.56 -20.43 9.03
N VAL A 256 -14.70 -21.16 10.13
CA VAL A 256 -15.99 -21.71 10.58
C VAL A 256 -16.27 -21.16 11.97
N ARG A 257 -17.40 -20.44 12.11
CA ARG A 257 -17.76 -19.79 13.36
C ARG A 257 -17.92 -20.81 14.50
N HIS A 258 -17.58 -20.39 15.70
CA HIS A 258 -17.83 -21.17 16.91
C HIS A 258 -19.34 -21.34 17.13
N ASP A 259 -19.74 -22.56 17.46
CA ASP A 259 -21.05 -22.87 17.99
C ASP A 259 -20.94 -23.19 19.49
N PRO A 260 -21.54 -22.39 20.38
CA PRO A 260 -21.56 -22.66 21.82
C PRO A 260 -22.56 -23.75 22.22
N LEU A 261 -23.50 -24.14 21.34
CA LEU A 261 -24.59 -25.08 21.64
C LEU A 261 -24.41 -26.41 20.90
N GLN A 262 -23.24 -27.03 21.02
CA GLN A 262 -22.93 -28.29 20.31
C GLN A 262 -23.73 -29.52 20.78
N SER A 263 -24.37 -29.46 21.95
CA SER A 263 -25.07 -30.58 22.57
C SER A 263 -26.59 -30.42 22.51
N GLY A 264 -27.29 -31.53 22.24
CA GLY A 264 -28.75 -31.59 22.30
C GLY A 264 -29.51 -31.12 21.05
N GLY A 265 -28.83 -30.96 19.90
CA GLY A 265 -29.48 -30.60 18.62
C GLY A 265 -29.96 -29.15 18.51
N LEU A 266 -29.54 -28.29 19.44
CA LEU A 266 -29.86 -26.86 19.49
C LEU A 266 -28.78 -25.98 18.82
N GLY A 267 -27.74 -26.60 18.27
CA GLY A 267 -26.61 -25.94 17.63
C GLY A 267 -26.96 -25.34 16.27
N THR A 268 -26.11 -24.45 15.79
CA THR A 268 -26.21 -23.93 14.42
C THR A 268 -25.52 -24.91 13.46
N PRO A 269 -26.23 -25.42 12.43
CA PRO A 269 -25.66 -26.37 11.48
C PRO A 269 -24.32 -25.91 10.89
N ALA A 270 -23.36 -26.82 10.78
CA ALA A 270 -21.99 -26.50 10.38
C ALA A 270 -21.89 -25.70 9.06
N HIS A 271 -22.67 -26.08 8.05
CA HIS A 271 -22.69 -25.40 6.74
C HIS A 271 -23.10 -23.92 6.80
N LEU A 272 -23.99 -23.53 7.74
CA LEU A 272 -24.40 -22.14 7.93
C LEU A 272 -23.33 -21.30 8.64
N ARG A 273 -22.37 -21.94 9.31
CA ARG A 273 -21.27 -21.29 10.03
C ARG A 273 -20.02 -21.05 9.18
N VAL A 274 -19.97 -21.59 7.96
CA VAL A 274 -18.85 -21.44 7.03
C VAL A 274 -18.76 -20.00 6.50
N GLU A 275 -17.56 -19.42 6.54
CA GLU A 275 -17.27 -18.09 6.02
C GLU A 275 -16.14 -18.15 4.99
N ALA A 276 -16.37 -17.61 3.79
CA ALA A 276 -15.37 -17.55 2.74
C ALA A 276 -14.26 -16.54 3.06
N GLY A 277 -13.02 -16.93 2.79
CA GLY A 277 -11.86 -16.03 2.80
C GLY A 277 -11.60 -15.32 1.46
N ALA A 278 -10.69 -14.35 1.50
CA ALA A 278 -10.23 -13.56 0.34
C ALA A 278 -9.78 -14.42 -0.86
N ILE A 279 -9.17 -15.59 -0.64
CA ILE A 279 -8.80 -16.50 -1.73
C ILE A 279 -10.02 -17.02 -2.52
N HIS A 280 -11.17 -17.19 -1.88
CA HIS A 280 -12.39 -17.67 -2.54
C HIS A 280 -13.12 -16.52 -3.23
N PHE A 281 -13.14 -15.33 -2.59
CA PHE A 281 -13.70 -14.12 -3.22
C PHE A 281 -12.91 -13.68 -4.47
N SER A 282 -11.64 -14.07 -4.57
CA SER A 282 -10.78 -13.81 -5.72
C SER A 282 -10.82 -14.91 -6.78
N ASN A 283 -11.66 -15.95 -6.61
CA ASN A 283 -11.85 -16.98 -7.62
C ASN A 283 -12.16 -16.35 -8.99
N LYS A 284 -11.45 -16.78 -10.03
CA LYS A 284 -11.47 -16.23 -11.38
C LYS A 284 -11.00 -14.77 -11.53
N GLY A 285 -10.46 -14.17 -10.49
CA GLY A 285 -9.93 -12.80 -10.51
C GLY A 285 -8.52 -12.67 -9.96
N VAL A 286 -8.26 -11.54 -9.30
CA VAL A 286 -6.96 -11.17 -8.74
C VAL A 286 -7.04 -11.16 -7.21
N LEU A 287 -6.07 -11.83 -6.59
CA LEU A 287 -5.74 -11.67 -5.17
C LEU A 287 -4.50 -10.78 -5.07
N PHE A 288 -4.66 -9.58 -4.52
CA PHE A 288 -3.54 -8.68 -4.24
C PHE A 288 -3.08 -8.82 -2.80
N MET A 289 -1.78 -8.93 -2.60
CA MET A 289 -1.15 -9.10 -1.29
C MET A 289 0.11 -8.23 -1.21
N ASP A 290 0.03 -7.03 -0.64
CA ASP A 290 1.23 -6.28 -0.25
C ASP A 290 1.84 -6.87 1.02
N GLU A 291 3.15 -6.74 1.16
CA GLU A 291 3.92 -7.26 2.30
C GLU A 291 3.64 -8.74 2.60
N VAL A 292 3.62 -9.60 1.57
CA VAL A 292 3.28 -11.03 1.73
C VAL A 292 4.21 -11.79 2.72
N SER A 293 5.42 -11.28 2.91
CA SER A 293 6.39 -11.69 3.94
C SER A 293 5.87 -11.56 5.38
N SER A 294 4.94 -10.63 5.63
CA SER A 294 4.33 -10.40 6.95
C SER A 294 3.41 -11.55 7.39
N LEU A 295 2.94 -12.37 6.44
CA LEU A 295 2.17 -13.56 6.75
C LEU A 295 3.02 -14.58 7.50
N LYS A 296 2.41 -15.27 8.47
CA LYS A 296 3.03 -16.43 9.12
C LYS A 296 3.49 -17.45 8.07
N PRO A 297 4.61 -18.17 8.31
CA PRO A 297 5.09 -19.18 7.37
C PRO A 297 4.03 -20.23 6.97
N THR A 298 3.19 -20.65 7.93
CA THR A 298 2.07 -21.58 7.67
C THR A 298 1.02 -20.98 6.74
N SER A 299 0.67 -19.71 6.91
CA SER A 299 -0.22 -18.99 5.98
C SER A 299 0.40 -18.89 4.58
N GLN A 300 1.71 -18.66 4.46
CA GLN A 300 2.37 -18.65 3.15
C GLN A 300 2.32 -20.04 2.47
N GLN A 301 2.38 -21.13 3.24
CA GLN A 301 2.22 -22.51 2.75
C GLN A 301 0.77 -22.82 2.34
N ASP A 302 -0.22 -22.37 3.12
CA ASP A 302 -1.64 -22.47 2.76
C ASP A 302 -1.91 -21.72 1.45
N LEU A 303 -1.35 -20.51 1.29
CA LEU A 303 -1.46 -19.73 0.06
C LEU A 303 -0.82 -20.47 -1.13
N LEU A 304 0.36 -21.07 -0.94
CA LEU A 304 1.00 -21.90 -1.96
C LEU A 304 0.11 -23.08 -2.37
N THR A 305 -0.50 -23.75 -1.39
CA THR A 305 -1.42 -24.87 -1.63
C THR A 305 -2.65 -24.40 -2.42
N ALA A 306 -3.26 -23.29 -2.03
CA ALA A 306 -4.39 -22.69 -2.77
C ALA A 306 -4.03 -22.35 -4.23
N MET A 307 -2.81 -21.84 -4.47
CA MET A 307 -2.31 -21.55 -5.82
C MET A 307 -2.04 -22.81 -6.66
N GLN A 308 -1.70 -23.93 -6.02
CA GLN A 308 -1.42 -25.20 -6.71
C GLN A 308 -2.71 -25.94 -7.06
N GLU A 309 -3.58 -26.10 -6.08
CA GLU A 309 -4.81 -26.88 -6.20
C GLU A 309 -5.96 -26.11 -6.85
N LYS A 310 -5.88 -24.77 -6.87
CA LYS A 310 -6.96 -23.84 -7.30
C LYS A 310 -8.27 -24.04 -6.55
N LYS A 311 -8.22 -24.81 -5.47
CA LYS A 311 -9.31 -25.05 -4.52
C LYS A 311 -8.71 -25.12 -3.13
N PHE A 312 -9.44 -24.63 -2.15
CA PHE A 312 -9.01 -24.68 -0.76
C PHE A 312 -10.21 -24.96 0.13
N PRO A 313 -10.15 -25.97 1.02
CA PRO A 313 -11.23 -26.25 1.95
C PRO A 313 -11.26 -25.22 3.08
N ILE A 314 -12.47 -24.82 3.52
CA ILE A 314 -12.64 -23.93 4.65
C ILE A 314 -12.69 -24.76 5.94
N THR A 315 -11.95 -24.33 6.95
CA THR A 315 -11.86 -24.98 8.26
C THR A 315 -11.80 -23.93 9.36
N GLY A 316 -12.25 -24.27 10.56
CA GLY A 316 -12.08 -23.39 11.72
C GLY A 316 -10.60 -23.11 12.02
N ARG A 317 -10.23 -21.83 12.13
CA ARG A 317 -8.82 -21.41 12.29
C ARG A 317 -8.34 -21.35 13.74
N SER A 318 -9.25 -21.36 14.70
CA SER A 318 -8.92 -21.46 16.12
C SER A 318 -9.13 -22.90 16.58
N GLU A 319 -8.08 -23.57 17.06
CA GLU A 319 -8.14 -24.94 17.59
C GLU A 319 -9.08 -25.06 18.80
N LEU A 320 -9.26 -23.97 19.55
CA LEU A 320 -10.17 -23.90 20.70
C LEU A 320 -11.64 -23.74 20.29
N SER A 321 -11.92 -23.54 19.00
CA SER A 321 -13.26 -23.38 18.48
C SER A 321 -13.85 -24.71 18.05
N SER A 322 -15.14 -24.93 18.34
CA SER A 322 -15.95 -25.97 17.70
C SER A 322 -16.00 -25.90 16.17
N GLY A 323 -15.57 -24.80 15.55
CA GLY A 323 -15.35 -24.72 14.11
C GLY A 323 -14.14 -25.53 13.61
N ALA A 324 -13.16 -25.86 14.47
CA ALA A 324 -11.91 -26.52 14.07
C ALA A 324 -12.11 -27.95 13.56
N ILE A 325 -13.14 -28.63 14.03
CA ILE A 325 -13.50 -29.99 13.58
C ILE A 325 -14.22 -29.99 12.23
N VAL A 326 -14.74 -28.83 11.79
CA VAL A 326 -15.47 -28.70 10.54
C VAL A 326 -14.49 -28.37 9.42
N ARG A 327 -14.51 -29.16 8.35
CA ARG A 327 -13.72 -28.95 7.13
C ARG A 327 -14.58 -29.21 5.90
N THR A 328 -14.85 -28.16 5.12
CA THR A 328 -15.68 -28.28 3.91
C THR A 328 -15.00 -29.12 2.82
N GLU A 329 -15.77 -29.50 1.81
CA GLU A 329 -15.17 -29.85 0.51
C GLU A 329 -14.32 -28.68 -0.03
N PRO A 330 -13.29 -28.96 -0.85
CA PRO A 330 -12.45 -27.90 -1.44
C PRO A 330 -13.27 -26.90 -2.25
N ILE A 331 -13.20 -25.63 -1.87
CA ILE A 331 -13.93 -24.53 -2.52
C ILE A 331 -13.04 -23.85 -3.55
N PRO A 332 -13.54 -23.49 -4.75
CA PRO A 332 -12.75 -22.82 -5.77
C PRO A 332 -12.06 -21.54 -5.29
N CYS A 333 -10.79 -21.41 -5.67
CA CYS A 333 -9.94 -20.25 -5.45
C CYS A 333 -8.92 -20.14 -6.60
N ASP A 334 -9.39 -20.19 -7.85
CA ASP A 334 -8.55 -20.04 -9.05
C ASP A 334 -8.27 -18.55 -9.33
N PHE A 335 -7.52 -17.93 -8.42
CA PHE A 335 -7.09 -16.53 -8.51
C PHE A 335 -5.72 -16.41 -9.19
N VAL A 336 -5.46 -15.24 -9.77
CA VAL A 336 -4.11 -14.80 -10.11
C VAL A 336 -3.55 -14.02 -8.93
N LEU A 337 -2.42 -14.48 -8.37
CA LEU A 337 -1.75 -13.79 -7.28
C LEU A 337 -0.94 -12.62 -7.80
N VAL A 338 -1.19 -11.44 -7.24
CA VAL A 338 -0.30 -10.27 -7.35
C VAL A 338 0.26 -9.97 -5.98
N ALA A 339 1.44 -10.52 -5.70
CA ALA A 339 2.19 -10.23 -4.49
C ALA A 339 2.98 -8.93 -4.68
N ALA A 340 3.13 -8.18 -3.60
CA ALA A 340 3.85 -6.91 -3.57
C ALA A 340 4.71 -6.80 -2.31
N GLY A 341 5.77 -6.01 -2.39
CA GLY A 341 6.62 -5.69 -1.25
C GLY A 341 7.80 -4.81 -1.62
N ASN A 342 8.72 -4.66 -0.67
CA ASN A 342 10.02 -4.03 -0.85
C ASN A 342 11.14 -5.09 -0.90
N THR A 343 12.39 -4.65 -0.97
CA THR A 343 13.55 -5.56 -1.06
C THR A 343 13.78 -6.38 0.21
N LEU A 344 13.37 -5.88 1.38
CA LEU A 344 13.42 -6.61 2.65
C LEU A 344 12.36 -7.71 2.70
N ASP A 345 11.15 -7.43 2.20
CA ASP A 345 10.08 -8.44 2.10
C ASP A 345 10.49 -9.62 1.23
N LEU A 346 11.22 -9.35 0.16
CA LEU A 346 11.75 -10.38 -0.73
C LEU A 346 12.68 -11.37 -0.02
N GLN A 347 13.46 -10.91 0.98
CA GLN A 347 14.37 -11.75 1.76
C GLN A 347 13.62 -12.63 2.76
N ASN A 348 12.50 -12.14 3.28
CA ASN A 348 11.71 -12.80 4.33
C ASN A 348 10.56 -13.66 3.77
N MET A 349 10.36 -13.69 2.45
CA MET A 349 9.34 -14.50 1.81
C MET A 349 9.68 -16.00 1.85
N HIS A 350 8.68 -16.86 2.10
CA HIS A 350 8.86 -18.30 2.09
C HIS A 350 9.44 -18.78 0.74
N PRO A 351 10.59 -19.49 0.72
CA PRO A 351 11.29 -19.82 -0.52
C PRO A 351 10.44 -20.57 -1.55
N ALA A 352 9.57 -21.49 -1.10
CA ALA A 352 8.68 -22.23 -2.00
C ALA A 352 7.60 -21.34 -2.65
N LEU A 353 7.07 -20.35 -1.92
CA LEU A 353 6.07 -19.41 -2.46
C LEU A 353 6.72 -18.52 -3.53
N ARG A 354 7.90 -17.97 -3.22
CA ARG A 354 8.68 -17.18 -4.18
C ARG A 354 9.06 -17.99 -5.42
N SER A 355 9.58 -19.20 -5.23
CA SER A 355 9.93 -20.11 -6.33
C SER A 355 8.73 -20.39 -7.23
N ARG A 356 7.54 -20.56 -6.65
CA ARG A 356 6.30 -20.76 -7.42
C ARG A 356 5.91 -19.53 -8.23
N ILE A 357 6.02 -18.32 -7.67
CA ILE A 357 5.74 -17.08 -8.40
C ILE A 357 6.75 -16.89 -9.53
N ARG A 358 8.05 -17.07 -9.25
CA ARG A 358 9.12 -16.93 -10.25
C ARG A 358 9.03 -17.96 -11.38
N GLY A 359 8.73 -19.22 -11.06
CA GLY A 359 8.69 -20.31 -12.04
C GLY A 359 7.44 -20.32 -12.93
N ALA A 360 6.34 -19.70 -12.47
CA ALA A 360 5.06 -19.69 -13.18
C ALA A 360 4.47 -18.28 -13.38
N GLY A 361 5.31 -17.25 -13.31
CA GLY A 361 4.91 -15.85 -13.25
C GLY A 361 6.04 -14.88 -13.56
N TYR A 362 5.89 -13.64 -13.09
CA TYR A 362 6.85 -12.55 -13.33
C TYR A 362 7.29 -11.89 -12.03
N GLU A 363 8.60 -11.64 -11.89
CA GLU A 363 9.14 -10.74 -10.86
C GLU A 363 9.44 -9.39 -11.52
N ILE A 364 8.86 -8.31 -10.98
CA ILE A 364 8.94 -6.97 -11.56
C ILE A 364 9.45 -6.02 -10.49
N TYR A 365 10.63 -5.44 -10.73
CA TYR A 365 11.13 -4.32 -9.96
C TYR A 365 10.55 -3.02 -10.54
N LEU A 366 9.82 -2.26 -9.72
CA LEU A 366 9.22 -0.99 -10.13
C LEU A 366 10.23 0.15 -10.03
N GLU A 367 10.22 1.00 -11.05
CA GLU A 367 11.06 2.18 -11.11
C GLU A 367 10.59 3.22 -10.09
N ASP A 368 11.53 3.97 -9.50
CA ASP A 368 11.20 5.10 -8.61
C ASP A 368 11.34 6.46 -9.29
N THR A 369 11.84 6.48 -10.53
CA THR A 369 11.98 7.67 -11.38
C THR A 369 11.72 7.35 -12.85
N MET A 370 11.26 8.34 -13.62
CA MET A 370 11.16 8.29 -15.08
C MET A 370 11.97 9.42 -15.74
N PRO A 371 12.37 9.31 -17.02
CA PRO A 371 13.00 10.40 -17.74
C PRO A 371 12.15 11.68 -17.77
N ASP A 372 12.79 12.85 -17.62
CA ASP A 372 12.13 14.14 -17.77
C ASP A 372 12.01 14.52 -19.25
N THR A 373 10.93 14.05 -19.88
CA THR A 373 10.59 14.38 -21.28
C THR A 373 9.27 15.15 -21.34
N PRO A 374 9.01 15.90 -22.44
CA PRO A 374 7.71 16.55 -22.63
C PRO A 374 6.53 15.59 -22.46
N GLU A 375 6.63 14.36 -22.96
CA GLU A 375 5.61 13.32 -22.85
C GLU A 375 5.38 12.89 -21.39
N ASN A 376 6.45 12.70 -20.62
CA ASN A 376 6.34 12.32 -19.21
C ASN A 376 5.84 13.48 -18.33
N ARG A 377 6.14 14.73 -18.69
CA ARG A 377 5.51 15.91 -18.06
C ARG A 377 4.01 15.94 -18.34
N LYS A 378 3.56 15.59 -19.55
CA LYS A 378 2.12 15.45 -19.87
C LYS A 378 1.46 14.36 -19.03
N LYS A 379 2.17 13.24 -18.79
CA LYS A 379 1.70 12.21 -17.85
C LYS A 379 1.54 12.76 -16.41
N LEU A 380 2.39 13.68 -15.95
CA LEU A 380 2.18 14.36 -14.66
C LEU A 380 0.95 15.29 -14.65
N VAL A 381 0.63 15.94 -15.77
CA VAL A 381 -0.63 16.69 -15.89
C VAL A 381 -1.83 15.75 -15.72
N GLN A 382 -1.78 14.59 -16.38
CA GLN A 382 -2.78 13.53 -16.24
C GLN A 382 -2.86 13.04 -14.78
N PHE A 383 -1.73 12.84 -14.10
CA PHE A 383 -1.67 12.46 -12.69
C PHE A 383 -2.45 13.44 -11.81
N VAL A 384 -2.21 14.75 -11.96
CA VAL A 384 -2.94 15.75 -11.14
C VAL A 384 -4.44 15.70 -11.43
N ALA A 385 -4.85 15.58 -12.69
CA ALA A 385 -6.25 15.44 -13.05
C ALA A 385 -6.90 14.17 -12.46
N GLN A 386 -6.18 13.05 -12.46
CA GLN A 386 -6.60 11.79 -11.84
C GLN A 386 -6.79 11.94 -10.33
N GLU A 387 -5.82 12.52 -9.63
CA GLU A 387 -5.87 12.68 -8.18
C GLU A 387 -7.05 13.57 -7.75
N VAL A 388 -7.28 14.68 -8.46
CA VAL A 388 -8.46 15.55 -8.23
C VAL A 388 -9.76 14.79 -8.46
N THR A 389 -9.85 14.05 -9.57
CA THR A 389 -11.06 13.26 -9.91
C THR A 389 -11.34 12.16 -8.89
N LYS A 390 -10.29 11.53 -8.37
CA LYS A 390 -10.36 10.45 -7.38
C LYS A 390 -10.74 10.97 -6.00
N ASP A 391 -10.17 12.09 -5.58
CA ASP A 391 -10.38 12.67 -4.26
C ASP A 391 -11.77 13.30 -4.10
N LYS A 392 -12.27 13.99 -5.14
CA LYS A 392 -13.59 14.67 -5.20
C LYS A 392 -13.84 15.77 -4.18
N LYS A 393 -12.88 16.08 -3.29
CA LYS A 393 -13.03 17.13 -2.28
C LYS A 393 -12.23 18.38 -2.64
N ILE A 394 -11.20 18.24 -3.46
CA ILE A 394 -10.33 19.34 -3.88
C ILE A 394 -10.74 19.95 -5.24
N PRO A 395 -10.50 21.26 -5.46
CA PRO A 395 -10.78 21.90 -6.73
C PRO A 395 -9.74 21.52 -7.79
N HIS A 396 -10.05 21.83 -9.06
CA HIS A 396 -9.13 21.63 -10.17
C HIS A 396 -7.93 22.59 -10.10
N PHE A 397 -6.84 22.25 -10.78
CA PHE A 397 -5.59 23.00 -10.73
C PHE A 397 -5.46 23.89 -11.96
N THR A 398 -4.95 25.11 -11.76
CA THR A 398 -4.43 25.96 -12.83
C THR A 398 -3.19 25.33 -13.47
N ARG A 399 -2.83 25.74 -14.69
CA ARG A 399 -1.62 25.27 -15.35
C ARG A 399 -0.36 25.57 -14.53
N GLU A 400 -0.26 26.76 -13.98
CA GLU A 400 0.88 27.22 -13.19
C GLU A 400 1.05 26.40 -11.90
N ALA A 401 -0.06 25.94 -11.31
CA ALA A 401 -0.02 25.03 -10.18
C ALA A 401 0.51 23.64 -10.57
N VAL A 402 0.10 23.12 -11.73
CA VAL A 402 0.62 21.83 -12.24
C VAL A 402 2.11 21.94 -12.60
N ASP A 403 2.55 23.05 -13.19
CA ASP A 403 3.96 23.31 -13.48
C ASP A 403 4.80 23.25 -12.18
N GLU A 404 4.29 23.80 -11.07
CA GLU A 404 4.95 23.69 -9.77
C GLU A 404 4.98 22.24 -9.23
N ILE A 405 3.95 21.44 -9.47
CA ILE A 405 3.98 19.99 -9.16
C ILE A 405 5.03 19.26 -10.01
N VAL A 406 5.21 19.63 -11.27
CA VAL A 406 6.27 19.08 -12.14
C VAL A 406 7.65 19.45 -11.62
N GLU A 407 7.85 20.70 -11.20
CA GLU A 407 9.11 21.14 -10.57
C GLU A 407 9.40 20.38 -9.27
N GLU A 408 8.38 20.12 -8.46
CA GLU A 408 8.49 19.31 -7.26
C GLU A 408 8.81 17.84 -7.59
N ALA A 409 8.23 17.29 -8.66
CA ALA A 409 8.53 15.94 -9.12
C ALA A 409 9.99 15.80 -9.58
N LYS A 410 10.57 16.83 -10.20
CA LYS A 410 12.02 16.88 -10.55
C LYS A 410 12.87 16.93 -9.29
N LYS A 411 12.54 17.81 -8.34
CA LYS A 411 13.27 17.93 -7.06
C LYS A 411 13.30 16.59 -6.32
N ARG A 412 12.14 15.93 -6.20
CA ARG A 412 12.00 14.63 -5.52
C ARG A 412 12.64 13.46 -6.25
N ALA A 413 12.92 13.57 -7.55
CA ALA A 413 13.68 12.56 -8.27
C ALA A 413 15.13 12.48 -7.76
N GLY A 414 15.65 13.57 -7.18
CA GLY A 414 17.02 13.67 -6.69
C GLY A 414 18.08 13.49 -7.78
N ARG A 415 17.68 13.59 -9.05
CA ARG A 415 18.50 13.40 -10.25
C ARG A 415 18.07 14.35 -11.34
N LYS A 416 19.04 14.91 -12.04
CA LYS A 416 18.81 15.76 -13.21
C LYS A 416 18.18 14.94 -14.34
N ASN A 417 17.32 15.60 -15.12
CA ASN A 417 16.58 14.99 -16.22
C ASN A 417 15.71 13.78 -15.82
N LYS A 418 15.25 13.74 -14.56
CA LYS A 418 14.36 12.71 -14.03
C LYS A 418 13.17 13.33 -13.31
N LEU A 419 12.08 12.58 -13.26
CA LEU A 419 10.85 12.88 -12.53
C LEU A 419 10.58 11.73 -11.55
N THR A 420 10.17 12.02 -10.33
CA THR A 420 9.84 10.98 -9.35
C THR A 420 8.60 10.19 -9.76
N LEU A 421 8.59 8.90 -9.44
CA LEU A 421 7.42 8.01 -9.55
C LEU A 421 6.83 7.67 -8.17
N ARG A 422 7.28 8.34 -7.11
CA ARG A 422 6.72 8.20 -5.75
C ARG A 422 5.43 9.01 -5.63
N PHE A 423 4.42 8.62 -6.40
CA PHE A 423 3.18 9.37 -6.58
C PHE A 423 2.34 9.50 -5.32
N ARG A 424 2.50 8.59 -4.33
CA ARG A 424 1.84 8.75 -3.03
C ARG A 424 2.26 10.04 -2.32
N GLU A 425 3.55 10.37 -2.34
CA GLU A 425 4.07 11.60 -1.74
C GLU A 425 3.64 12.82 -2.56
N LEU A 426 3.79 12.76 -3.89
CA LEU A 426 3.42 13.85 -4.78
C LEU A 426 1.91 14.16 -4.71
N GLY A 427 1.06 13.12 -4.63
CA GLY A 427 -0.38 13.24 -4.44
C GLY A 427 -0.76 13.77 -3.05
N GLY A 428 0.13 13.64 -2.06
CA GLY A 428 -0.01 14.32 -0.77
C GLY A 428 0.05 15.84 -0.92
N ILE A 429 0.96 16.34 -1.75
CA ILE A 429 1.10 17.78 -2.05
C ILE A 429 -0.12 18.29 -2.82
N VAL A 430 -0.60 17.51 -3.80
CA VAL A 430 -1.82 17.83 -4.56
C VAL A 430 -3.02 17.97 -3.63
N ARG A 431 -3.26 17.00 -2.74
CA ARG A 431 -4.37 17.07 -1.78
C ARG A 431 -4.23 18.24 -0.81
N ALA A 432 -3.05 18.43 -0.22
CA ALA A 432 -2.80 19.54 0.69
C ALA A 432 -2.97 20.93 0.03
N ALA A 433 -2.55 21.09 -1.23
CA ALA A 433 -2.76 22.33 -1.97
C ALA A 433 -4.27 22.57 -2.26
N GLY A 434 -5.00 21.50 -2.54
CA GLY A 434 -6.45 21.54 -2.69
C GLY A 434 -7.18 21.89 -1.39
N ASP A 435 -6.72 21.37 -0.25
CA ASP A 435 -7.27 21.70 1.08
C ASP A 435 -7.06 23.18 1.41
N ILE A 436 -5.88 23.74 1.13
CA ILE A 436 -5.61 25.18 1.28
C ILE A 436 -6.56 26.01 0.39
N ALA A 437 -6.71 25.62 -0.88
CA ALA A 437 -7.62 26.30 -1.81
C ALA A 437 -9.07 26.29 -1.30
N ASN A 438 -9.53 25.16 -0.74
CA ASN A 438 -10.86 25.04 -0.15
C ASN A 438 -11.04 25.93 1.09
N MET A 439 -10.03 26.00 1.97
CA MET A 439 -10.06 26.89 3.14
C MET A 439 -10.17 28.36 2.74
N GLU A 440 -9.63 28.72 1.58
CA GLU A 440 -9.69 30.07 1.02
C GLU A 440 -10.88 30.29 0.07
N HIS A 441 -11.76 29.29 -0.06
CA HIS A 441 -12.91 29.30 -0.97
C HIS A 441 -12.52 29.60 -2.43
N ALA A 442 -11.33 29.17 -2.87
CA ALA A 442 -10.87 29.36 -4.23
C ALA A 442 -11.43 28.30 -5.18
N ASP A 443 -11.89 28.74 -6.36
CA ASP A 443 -12.45 27.84 -7.39
C ASP A 443 -11.41 26.90 -8.02
N LEU A 444 -10.14 27.32 -8.02
CA LEU A 444 -9.02 26.59 -8.59
C LEU A 444 -7.79 26.64 -7.67
N VAL A 445 -7.00 25.58 -7.69
CA VAL A 445 -5.69 25.54 -7.05
C VAL A 445 -4.69 26.35 -7.88
N THR A 446 -4.06 27.33 -7.25
CA THR A 446 -3.04 28.20 -7.85
C THR A 446 -1.63 27.72 -7.47
N ARG A 447 -0.62 28.29 -8.12
CA ARG A 447 0.79 28.04 -7.77
C ARG A 447 1.10 28.38 -6.31
N ASP A 448 0.52 29.45 -5.77
CA ASP A 448 0.71 29.85 -4.37
C ASP A 448 0.25 28.76 -3.39
N HIS A 449 -0.93 28.17 -3.65
CA HIS A 449 -1.45 27.09 -2.82
C HIS A 449 -0.50 25.87 -2.80
N VAL A 450 0.11 25.54 -3.95
CA VAL A 450 1.10 24.45 -4.05
C VAL A 450 2.39 24.78 -3.29
N LEU A 451 2.89 26.01 -3.38
CA LEU A 451 4.07 26.44 -2.65
C LEU A 451 3.86 26.37 -1.13
N ARG A 452 2.70 26.80 -0.65
CA ARG A 452 2.33 26.77 0.77
C ARG A 452 2.05 25.37 1.30
N SER A 453 1.57 24.45 0.45
CA SER A 453 1.27 23.08 0.86
C SER A 453 2.52 22.23 1.13
N LYS A 454 3.69 22.63 0.61
CA LYS A 454 4.95 21.87 0.77
C LYS A 454 5.32 21.63 2.23
N GLY A 455 5.06 22.60 3.11
CA GLY A 455 5.33 22.48 4.55
C GLY A 455 4.48 21.42 5.24
N SER A 456 3.16 21.47 5.02
CA SER A 456 2.19 20.54 5.62
C SER A 456 2.23 19.14 5.00
N ALA A 457 2.77 18.99 3.79
CA ALA A 457 2.92 17.72 3.09
C ALA A 457 4.25 16.98 3.38
N LYS A 458 5.10 17.50 4.27
CA LYS A 458 6.33 16.83 4.71
C LYS A 458 6.00 15.56 5.48
N THR A 459 6.78 14.51 5.28
CA THR A 459 6.66 13.28 6.08
C THR A 459 7.09 13.53 7.54
N MET A 460 6.73 12.62 8.45
CA MET A 460 7.15 12.74 9.86
C MET A 460 8.67 12.75 10.01
N GLU A 461 9.36 11.92 9.23
CA GLU A 461 10.82 11.88 9.18
C GLU A 461 11.40 13.24 8.77
N GLN A 462 10.81 13.87 7.76
CA GLN A 462 11.22 15.19 7.30
C GLN A 462 10.94 16.29 8.33
N GLN A 463 9.83 16.21 9.05
CA GLN A 463 9.50 17.15 10.12
C GLN A 463 10.48 17.00 11.29
N MET A 464 10.78 15.77 11.70
CA MET A 464 11.76 15.48 12.74
C MET A 464 13.17 15.96 12.34
N SER A 465 13.61 15.64 11.12
CA SER A 465 14.91 16.11 10.60
C SER A 465 14.97 17.64 10.53
N ALA A 466 13.90 18.30 10.06
CA ALA A 466 13.85 19.76 9.97
C ALA A 466 13.91 20.43 11.34
N GLN A 467 13.09 19.97 12.30
CA GLN A 467 13.10 20.47 13.68
C GLN A 467 14.47 20.29 14.32
N PHE A 468 15.10 19.14 14.08
CA PHE A 468 16.42 18.85 14.60
C PHE A 468 17.51 19.74 13.98
N ILE A 469 17.47 19.95 12.66
CA ILE A 469 18.39 20.87 11.96
C ILE A 469 18.21 22.30 12.48
N GLU A 470 16.97 22.75 12.70
CA GLU A 470 16.65 24.07 13.26
C GLU A 470 17.26 24.25 14.65
N GLN A 471 17.07 23.29 15.56
CA GLN A 471 17.71 23.30 16.89
C GLN A 471 19.23 23.35 16.81
N LYS A 472 19.85 22.70 15.82
CA LYS A 472 21.30 22.79 15.61
C LYS A 472 21.75 24.15 15.08
N LYS A 473 20.94 24.84 14.27
CA LYS A 473 21.28 26.16 13.71
C LYS A 473 21.49 27.20 14.80
N ASP A 474 20.73 27.14 15.90
CA ASP A 474 20.85 28.08 17.03
C ASP A 474 22.24 28.07 17.70
N TYR A 475 22.97 26.95 17.57
CA TYR A 475 24.28 26.76 18.20
C TYR A 475 25.41 26.53 17.20
N GLN A 476 25.18 26.73 15.89
CA GLN A 476 26.11 26.30 14.85
C GLN A 476 27.45 27.07 14.87
N ILE A 477 28.56 26.32 14.92
CA ILE A 477 29.93 26.87 15.01
C ILE A 477 30.65 26.72 13.65
N PHE A 478 30.12 27.35 12.60
CA PHE A 478 30.79 27.43 11.30
C PHE A 478 30.99 28.88 10.87
N VAL A 479 31.98 29.09 10.01
CA VAL A 479 32.32 30.40 9.47
C VAL A 479 32.15 30.33 7.97
N THR A 480 31.57 31.37 7.38
CA THR A 480 31.22 31.44 5.95
C THR A 480 32.08 32.44 5.18
N THR A 481 33.00 33.11 5.87
CA THR A 481 33.89 34.14 5.32
C THR A 481 35.28 34.03 5.95
N GLY A 482 36.28 34.58 5.27
CA GLY A 482 37.65 34.54 5.75
C GLY A 482 38.35 33.21 5.46
N LYS A 483 39.42 32.95 6.21
CA LYS A 483 40.37 31.87 5.92
C LYS A 483 40.78 31.21 7.24
N ALA A 484 40.91 29.89 7.27
CA ALA A 484 41.35 29.17 8.46
C ALA A 484 42.21 27.95 8.08
N ILE A 485 43.25 27.70 8.87
CA ILE A 485 44.07 26.48 8.73
C ILE A 485 43.32 25.33 9.41
N GLY A 486 43.32 24.15 8.77
CA GLY A 486 42.78 22.93 9.36
C GLY A 486 41.25 22.89 9.53
N LYS A 487 40.52 23.96 9.20
CA LYS A 487 39.07 24.04 9.38
C LYS A 487 38.33 24.05 8.05
N VAL A 488 37.37 23.13 7.89
CA VAL A 488 36.60 22.95 6.66
C VAL A 488 35.10 22.85 6.93
N ASN A 489 34.30 23.41 6.03
CA ASN A 489 32.85 23.21 6.01
C ASN A 489 32.52 21.97 5.17
N GLY A 490 32.41 20.81 5.83
CA GLY A 490 31.84 19.61 5.23
C GLY A 490 30.32 19.70 5.08
N LEU A 491 29.71 18.75 4.37
CA LEU A 491 28.25 18.65 4.23
C LEU A 491 27.77 17.24 4.57
N ALA A 492 26.67 17.16 5.30
CA ALA A 492 26.01 15.91 5.68
C ALA A 492 24.51 15.95 5.35
N VAL A 493 23.86 14.80 5.51
CA VAL A 493 22.40 14.66 5.47
C VAL A 493 21.92 13.98 6.74
N LEU A 494 20.72 14.32 7.19
CA LEU A 494 20.08 13.75 8.38
C LEU A 494 18.75 13.09 8.02
N GLY A 495 18.65 11.79 8.21
CA GLY A 495 17.44 11.01 7.92
C GLY A 495 17.26 10.77 6.43
N ASP A 496 16.89 11.80 5.67
CA ASP A 496 16.61 11.70 4.23
C ASP A 496 17.60 12.49 3.36
N ALA A 497 17.53 12.27 2.04
CA ALA A 497 18.42 12.90 1.07
C ALA A 497 18.20 14.41 0.89
N PHE A 498 17.15 14.99 1.51
CA PHE A 498 16.74 16.38 1.34
C PHE A 498 17.06 17.23 2.56
N SER A 499 17.32 16.61 3.71
CA SER A 499 17.59 17.27 4.98
C SER A 499 19.11 17.44 5.18
N GLY A 500 19.71 18.36 4.44
CA GLY A 500 21.15 18.66 4.51
C GLY A 500 21.55 19.54 5.70
N LEU A 501 22.80 19.43 6.14
CA LEU A 501 23.40 20.33 7.14
C LEU A 501 24.90 20.53 6.91
N ILE A 502 25.42 21.67 7.38
CA ILE A 502 26.87 21.91 7.45
C ILE A 502 27.48 21.03 8.54
N LEU A 503 28.58 20.38 8.21
CA LEU A 503 29.36 19.54 9.11
C LEU A 503 30.78 20.12 9.23
N PRO A 504 31.05 20.98 10.22
CA PRO A 504 32.37 21.57 10.40
C PRO A 504 33.35 20.51 10.89
N ILE A 505 34.48 20.38 10.20
CA ILE A 505 35.55 19.46 10.55
C ILE A 505 36.82 20.28 10.80
N VAL A 506 37.48 19.99 11.91
CA VAL A 506 38.75 20.61 12.29
C VAL A 506 39.82 19.53 12.34
N ALA A 507 41.00 19.83 11.81
CA ALA A 507 42.20 19.03 11.93
C ALA A 507 43.32 19.87 12.54
N GLU A 508 44.05 19.28 13.49
CA GLU A 508 45.23 19.85 14.11
C GLU A 508 46.37 18.82 14.06
N VAL A 509 47.59 19.28 13.85
CA VAL A 509 48.79 18.43 13.82
C VAL A 509 49.64 18.75 15.04
N THR A 510 49.92 17.73 15.85
CA THR A 510 50.77 17.83 17.04
C THR A 510 51.96 16.90 16.91
N THR A 511 52.97 17.08 17.76
CA THR A 511 54.09 16.13 17.87
C THR A 511 53.57 14.80 18.38
N ALA A 512 54.00 13.69 17.76
CA ALA A 512 53.58 12.36 18.17
C ALA A 512 53.90 12.09 19.65
N SER A 513 52.93 11.51 20.34
CA SER A 513 53.08 11.09 21.75
C SER A 513 54.07 9.92 21.90
N SER A 514 54.37 9.21 20.80
CA SER A 514 55.35 8.13 20.72
C SER A 514 56.45 8.48 19.72
N LYS A 515 57.68 8.02 19.99
CA LYS A 515 58.80 8.13 19.05
C LYS A 515 58.81 7.05 17.97
N SER A 516 57.95 6.04 18.08
CA SER A 516 57.91 4.88 17.17
C SER A 516 56.70 4.86 16.24
N GLU A 517 55.66 5.64 16.54
CA GLU A 517 54.43 5.68 15.76
C GLU A 517 53.71 7.02 15.92
N GLY A 518 53.19 7.54 14.81
CA GLY A 518 52.28 8.68 14.79
C GLY A 518 50.87 8.21 14.48
N LYS A 519 49.87 8.83 15.10
CA LYS A 519 48.48 8.37 15.08
C LYS A 519 47.57 9.37 14.40
N ILE A 520 46.52 8.84 13.77
CA ILE A 520 45.37 9.65 13.34
C ILE A 520 44.23 9.36 14.30
N ILE A 521 43.81 10.40 15.02
CA ILE A 521 42.82 10.32 16.09
C ILE A 521 41.60 11.11 15.61
N ALA A 522 40.52 10.40 15.25
CA ALA A 522 39.26 11.01 14.83
C ALA A 522 38.21 10.92 15.93
N THR A 523 37.54 12.04 16.24
CA THR A 523 36.51 12.15 17.29
C THR A 523 35.19 12.70 16.73
N GLY A 524 34.07 12.33 17.35
CA GLY A 524 32.72 12.71 16.89
C GLY A 524 31.75 11.53 16.70
N LYS A 525 31.87 10.48 17.54
CA LYS A 525 31.04 9.27 17.48
C LYS A 525 30.91 8.68 16.05
N LEU A 526 32.05 8.45 15.41
CA LEU A 526 32.09 7.87 14.07
C LEU A 526 31.57 6.42 14.11
N GLY A 527 30.73 6.05 13.16
CA GLY A 527 30.37 4.66 12.89
C GLY A 527 31.39 3.95 12.00
N GLU A 528 31.10 2.72 11.59
CA GLU A 528 32.10 1.83 10.99
C GLU A 528 32.61 2.33 9.63
N ILE A 529 31.72 2.77 8.72
CA ILE A 529 32.13 3.26 7.40
C ILE A 529 32.93 4.56 7.53
N ALA A 530 32.54 5.44 8.45
CA ALA A 530 33.24 6.69 8.70
C ALA A 530 34.66 6.46 9.29
N LYS A 531 34.83 5.47 10.16
CA LYS A 531 36.16 5.05 10.66
C LYS A 531 37.02 4.49 9.52
N GLU A 532 36.45 3.70 8.62
CA GLU A 532 37.15 3.19 7.43
C GLU A 532 37.56 4.33 6.49
N ALA A 533 36.70 5.33 6.29
CA ALA A 533 37.03 6.53 5.52
C ALA A 533 38.27 7.26 6.08
N VAL A 534 38.36 7.44 7.39
CA VAL A 534 39.55 8.02 8.04
C VAL A 534 40.81 7.18 7.75
N LYS A 535 40.71 5.85 7.79
CA LYS A 535 41.83 4.95 7.44
C LYS A 535 42.24 5.08 5.97
N ASN A 536 41.28 5.16 5.04
CA ASN A 536 41.58 5.33 3.62
C ASN A 536 42.31 6.64 3.35
N VAL A 537 41.85 7.71 3.98
CA VAL A 537 42.48 9.03 3.93
C VAL A 537 43.94 8.95 4.46
N SER A 538 44.18 8.20 5.54
CA SER A 538 45.55 7.98 6.07
C SER A 538 46.52 7.36 5.05
N ALA A 539 46.04 6.48 4.17
CA ALA A 539 46.87 5.83 3.16
C ALA A 539 47.33 6.83 2.08
N ILE A 540 46.44 7.74 1.67
CA ILE A 540 46.73 8.84 0.73
C ILE A 540 47.83 9.73 1.34
N PHE A 541 47.69 10.07 2.62
CA PHE A 541 48.70 10.87 3.32
C PHE A 541 50.08 10.22 3.33
N LYS A 542 50.15 8.94 3.73
CA LYS A 542 51.41 8.18 3.76
C LYS A 542 52.07 8.11 2.38
N LYS A 543 51.30 7.94 1.31
CA LYS A 543 51.81 7.84 -0.06
C LYS A 543 52.35 9.17 -0.59
N HIS A 544 51.63 10.27 -0.38
CA HIS A 544 51.91 11.53 -1.09
C HIS A 544 52.88 12.47 -0.38
N PHE A 545 52.92 12.43 0.95
CA PHE A 545 53.68 13.43 1.70
C PHE A 545 55.08 12.98 2.08
N GLY A 546 55.38 11.67 2.11
CA GLY A 546 56.74 11.12 2.29
C GLY A 546 57.50 11.59 3.54
N LYS A 547 56.88 12.42 4.39
CA LYS A 547 57.37 12.88 5.68
C LYS A 547 57.24 11.72 6.66
N ASP A 548 58.19 11.61 7.59
CA ASP A 548 58.17 10.60 8.63
C ASP A 548 56.99 10.85 9.58
N PHE A 549 55.81 10.35 9.19
CA PHE A 549 54.56 10.56 9.90
C PHE A 549 54.59 9.89 11.28
N THR A 550 55.61 9.06 11.57
CA THR A 550 55.84 8.56 12.93
C THR A 550 56.05 9.70 13.94
N SER A 551 56.43 10.89 13.46
CA SER A 551 56.71 12.06 14.29
C SER A 551 55.49 12.94 14.60
N TYR A 552 54.31 12.65 14.04
CA TYR A 552 53.12 13.49 14.21
C TYR A 552 51.87 12.72 14.65
N ASP A 553 51.11 13.32 15.56
CA ASP A 553 49.72 12.93 15.84
C ASP A 553 48.78 13.91 15.14
N VAL A 554 47.81 13.39 14.39
CA VAL A 554 46.80 14.18 13.67
C VAL A 554 45.46 14.00 14.34
N HIS A 555 44.96 15.09 14.91
CA HIS A 555 43.67 15.13 15.59
C HIS A 555 42.61 15.67 14.66
N ILE A 556 41.60 14.85 14.35
CA ILE A 556 40.44 15.23 13.55
C ILE A 556 39.23 15.27 14.47
N GLN A 557 38.50 16.38 14.44
CA GLN A 557 37.30 16.57 15.23
C GLN A 557 36.14 16.97 14.32
N PHE A 558 35.07 16.18 14.38
CA PHE A 558 33.79 16.53 13.79
C PHE A 558 32.96 17.31 14.82
N LEU A 559 32.75 18.61 14.60
CA LEU A 559 32.10 19.47 15.58
C LEU A 559 30.59 19.19 15.66
N GLN A 560 30.04 19.20 16.88
CA GLN A 560 28.60 19.10 17.18
C GLN A 560 27.89 17.83 16.65
N THR A 561 28.64 16.73 16.56
CA THR A 561 28.17 15.42 16.09
C THR A 561 27.69 14.52 17.25
N TYR A 562 26.75 15.02 18.05
CA TYR A 562 26.27 14.28 19.24
C TYR A 562 25.56 12.95 18.90
N GLU A 563 24.99 12.83 17.70
CA GLU A 563 24.32 11.63 17.19
C GLU A 563 25.27 10.69 16.44
N GLY A 564 26.50 11.15 16.19
CA GLY A 564 27.49 10.43 15.40
C GLY A 564 27.54 10.83 13.93
N VAL A 565 28.51 10.22 13.25
CA VAL A 565 28.81 10.41 11.82
C VAL A 565 28.90 9.04 11.18
N GLU A 566 28.14 8.83 10.10
CA GLU A 566 28.11 7.57 9.35
C GLU A 566 28.37 7.83 7.86
N GLY A 567 28.87 6.81 7.16
CA GLY A 567 29.21 6.90 5.74
C GLY A 567 30.56 7.57 5.46
N ASP A 568 30.91 7.64 4.17
CA ASP A 568 32.22 8.06 3.68
C ASP A 568 32.22 9.46 3.02
N SER A 569 31.08 10.16 3.01
CA SER A 569 30.91 11.41 2.28
C SER A 569 31.69 12.63 2.81
N ALA A 570 32.36 12.47 3.96
CA ALA A 570 33.26 13.45 4.55
C ALA A 570 34.74 13.18 4.23
N SER A 571 35.08 12.10 3.51
CA SER A 571 36.47 11.68 3.28
C SER A 571 37.33 12.78 2.66
N VAL A 572 36.79 13.49 1.66
CA VAL A 572 37.48 14.61 1.01
C VAL A 572 37.67 15.78 1.98
N SER A 573 36.68 16.07 2.83
CA SER A 573 36.76 17.13 3.83
C SER A 573 37.86 16.84 4.86
N ILE A 574 37.94 15.60 5.32
CA ILE A 574 39.00 15.16 6.24
C ILE A 574 40.38 15.32 5.57
N ALA A 575 40.52 14.86 4.33
CA ALA A 575 41.77 15.00 3.59
C ALA A 575 42.17 16.47 3.43
N LEU A 576 41.25 17.35 3.02
CA LEU A 576 41.54 18.78 2.89
C LEU A 576 41.96 19.41 4.23
N ALA A 577 41.23 19.13 5.31
CA ALA A 577 41.52 19.68 6.64
C ALA A 577 42.93 19.26 7.11
N VAL A 578 43.27 17.98 6.98
CA VAL A 578 44.57 17.46 7.41
C VAL A 578 45.70 17.98 6.51
N ILE A 579 45.51 18.06 5.19
CA ILE A 579 46.52 18.67 4.27
C ILE A 579 46.76 20.14 4.64
N SER A 580 45.68 20.88 4.91
CA SER A 580 45.77 22.28 5.32
C SER A 580 46.56 22.45 6.61
N ALA A 581 46.29 21.61 7.62
CA ALA A 581 46.99 21.66 8.91
C ALA A 581 48.47 21.26 8.78
N LEU A 582 48.79 20.25 7.96
CA LEU A 582 50.17 19.77 7.76
C LEU A 582 51.06 20.76 6.99
N GLU A 583 50.49 21.44 5.98
CA GLU A 583 51.24 22.35 5.12
C GLU A 583 51.11 23.82 5.54
N GLU A 584 50.30 24.07 6.59
CA GLU A 584 49.93 25.40 7.09
C GLU A 584 49.38 26.30 5.98
N ILE A 585 48.51 25.75 5.14
CA ILE A 585 47.86 26.48 4.04
C ILE A 585 46.41 26.72 4.41
N PRO A 586 45.95 27.98 4.57
CA PRO A 586 44.56 28.26 4.94
C PRO A 586 43.55 27.78 3.88
N ILE A 587 42.39 27.32 4.34
CA ILE A 587 41.21 26.99 3.55
C ILE A 587 40.27 28.19 3.52
N ASP A 588 39.72 28.51 2.35
CA ASP A 588 38.66 29.53 2.20
C ASP A 588 37.36 29.06 2.86
N GLN A 589 36.90 29.81 3.87
CA GLN A 589 35.71 29.46 4.66
C GLN A 589 34.39 29.79 3.95
N SER A 590 34.43 30.45 2.79
CA SER A 590 33.23 30.64 1.94
C SER A 590 32.85 29.40 1.11
N ILE A 591 33.64 28.34 1.24
CA ILE A 591 33.52 27.09 0.50
C ILE A 591 32.97 26.00 1.42
N ALA A 592 32.05 25.19 0.89
CA ALA A 592 31.74 23.88 1.44
C ALA A 592 32.07 22.76 0.47
N LEU A 593 32.17 21.53 0.96
CA LEU A 593 32.38 20.39 0.09
C LEU A 593 31.81 19.08 0.64
N THR A 594 31.59 18.15 -0.28
CA THR A 594 31.24 16.75 0.03
C THR A 594 31.90 15.84 -0.98
N GLY A 595 32.24 14.62 -0.57
CA GLY A 595 32.82 13.63 -1.44
C GLY A 595 33.42 12.47 -0.66
N SER A 596 33.27 11.27 -1.20
CA SER A 596 34.09 10.12 -0.80
C SER A 596 35.44 10.18 -1.51
N LEU A 597 36.43 9.45 -1.01
CA LEU A 597 37.80 9.50 -1.52
C LEU A 597 38.40 8.10 -1.56
N SER A 598 38.85 7.67 -2.74
CA SER A 598 39.57 6.40 -2.88
C SER A 598 40.99 6.51 -2.32
N VAL A 599 41.64 5.40 -2.00
CA VAL A 599 43.07 5.39 -1.58
C VAL A 599 44.04 5.87 -2.67
N ARG A 600 43.55 6.01 -3.91
CA ARG A 600 44.28 6.62 -5.04
C ARG A 600 43.95 8.11 -5.21
N GLY A 601 43.15 8.67 -4.30
CA GLY A 601 42.66 10.05 -4.26
C GLY A 601 41.74 10.46 -5.41
N GLU A 602 41.00 9.50 -5.98
CA GLU A 602 39.83 9.78 -6.81
C GLU A 602 38.67 10.22 -5.92
N VAL A 603 37.97 11.27 -6.33
CA VAL A 603 36.76 11.76 -5.64
C VAL A 603 35.57 10.93 -6.11
N LEU A 604 34.91 10.27 -5.16
CA LEU A 604 33.84 9.31 -5.39
C LEU A 604 32.46 9.92 -5.09
N PRO A 605 31.40 9.46 -5.79
CA PRO A 605 30.06 10.02 -5.64
C PRO A 605 29.47 9.76 -4.25
N VAL A 606 28.57 10.64 -3.84
CA VAL A 606 27.87 10.59 -2.55
C VAL A 606 26.36 10.70 -2.75
N GLY A 607 25.61 10.20 -1.77
CA GLY A 607 24.16 10.38 -1.70
C GLY A 607 23.77 11.78 -1.22
N GLY A 608 22.55 12.20 -1.58
CA GLY A 608 21.92 13.43 -1.07
C GLY A 608 22.60 14.73 -1.48
N VAL A 609 23.28 14.76 -2.63
CA VAL A 609 24.07 15.92 -3.07
C VAL A 609 23.22 17.20 -3.17
N THR A 610 21.97 17.09 -3.64
CA THR A 610 21.07 18.25 -3.75
C THR A 610 20.75 18.85 -2.38
N GLY A 611 20.33 18.05 -1.40
CA GLY A 611 20.06 18.53 -0.04
C GLY A 611 21.30 19.13 0.64
N LYS A 612 22.48 18.55 0.39
CA LYS A 612 23.76 19.09 0.86
C LYS A 612 24.07 20.47 0.26
N ILE A 613 23.84 20.66 -1.04
CA ILE A 613 24.05 21.96 -1.68
C ILE A 613 23.01 23.00 -1.19
N GLU A 614 21.75 22.60 -1.00
CA GLU A 614 20.73 23.49 -0.42
C GLU A 614 21.13 23.96 0.98
N ALA A 615 21.68 23.07 1.81
CA ALA A 615 22.21 23.45 3.12
C ALA A 615 23.38 24.45 3.03
N ALA A 616 24.25 24.32 2.02
CA ALA A 616 25.33 25.29 1.76
C ALA A 616 24.78 26.67 1.38
N ILE A 617 23.73 26.70 0.55
CA ILE A 617 23.04 27.94 0.13
C ILE A 617 22.38 28.61 1.33
N GLU A 618 21.64 27.86 2.15
CA GLU A 618 20.98 28.36 3.37
C GLU A 618 21.99 28.92 4.37
N ALA A 619 23.16 28.29 4.48
CA ALA A 619 24.28 28.75 5.29
C ALA A 619 24.97 30.00 4.72
N GLY A 620 24.65 30.44 3.49
CA GLY A 620 25.23 31.62 2.86
C GLY A 620 26.62 31.41 2.25
N LEU A 621 27.04 30.16 2.06
CA LEU A 621 28.29 29.80 1.40
C LEU A 621 28.24 30.15 -0.08
N LYS A 622 29.39 30.51 -0.66
CA LYS A 622 29.48 31.04 -2.03
C LYS A 622 29.86 29.99 -3.06
N LYS A 623 30.54 28.94 -2.64
CA LYS A 623 31.02 27.88 -3.52
C LYS A 623 30.86 26.51 -2.85
N VAL A 624 30.50 25.50 -3.64
CA VAL A 624 30.42 24.12 -3.20
C VAL A 624 31.21 23.20 -4.12
N LEU A 625 32.08 22.37 -3.55
CA LEU A 625 32.80 21.34 -4.28
C LEU A 625 32.08 20.00 -4.14
N ILE A 626 31.80 19.36 -5.28
CA ILE A 626 31.09 18.08 -5.34
C ILE A 626 31.85 17.07 -6.21
N PRO A 627 31.59 15.77 -6.07
CA PRO A 627 32.14 14.77 -6.98
C PRO A 627 31.66 15.01 -8.42
N ALA A 628 32.55 14.95 -9.40
CA ALA A 628 32.20 15.13 -10.80
C ALA A 628 31.14 14.13 -11.28
N ARG A 629 31.12 12.92 -10.71
CA ARG A 629 30.12 11.89 -10.99
C ARG A 629 28.72 12.23 -10.48
N ASN A 630 28.58 13.12 -9.49
CA ASN A 630 27.28 13.59 -9.01
C ASN A 630 26.74 14.78 -9.80
N ARG A 631 27.42 15.28 -10.84
CA ARG A 631 26.95 16.45 -11.61
C ARG A 631 25.53 16.29 -12.14
N GLU A 632 25.17 15.08 -12.56
CA GLU A 632 23.82 14.76 -13.04
C GLU A 632 22.85 14.38 -11.89
N ASP A 633 23.29 14.33 -10.63
CA ASP A 633 22.42 14.14 -9.46
C ASP A 633 22.00 15.49 -8.83
N VAL A 634 22.57 16.60 -9.30
CA VAL A 634 22.26 17.94 -8.80
C VAL A 634 21.00 18.49 -9.47
N TYR A 635 20.02 18.85 -8.65
CA TYR A 635 18.85 19.61 -9.06
C TYR A 635 18.67 20.84 -8.16
N LEU A 636 18.83 22.05 -8.72
CA LEU A 636 18.54 23.28 -8.01
C LEU A 636 17.54 24.12 -8.82
N GLY A 637 16.55 24.68 -8.12
CA GLY A 637 15.69 25.70 -8.73
C GLY A 637 16.51 26.91 -9.17
N LYS A 638 16.01 27.66 -10.17
CA LYS A 638 16.73 28.80 -10.77
C LYS A 638 17.26 29.81 -9.74
N GLU A 639 16.46 30.07 -8.71
CA GLU A 639 16.82 31.00 -7.62
C GLU A 639 18.02 30.49 -6.81
N ASN A 640 18.03 29.20 -6.46
CA ASN A 640 19.10 28.57 -5.68
C ASN A 640 20.37 28.37 -6.52
N ALA A 641 20.22 28.02 -7.80
CA ALA A 641 21.34 27.89 -8.72
C ALA A 641 22.12 29.21 -8.92
N ALA A 642 21.47 30.36 -8.75
CA ALA A 642 22.13 31.67 -8.84
C ALA A 642 22.88 32.08 -7.55
N LYS A 643 22.65 31.40 -6.42
CA LYS A 643 23.21 31.77 -5.11
C LYS A 643 24.56 31.14 -4.81
N ILE A 644 24.96 30.08 -5.52
CA ILE A 644 26.17 29.31 -5.23
C ILE A 644 26.88 28.85 -6.51
N GLU A 645 28.21 28.89 -6.50
CA GLU A 645 29.05 28.31 -7.53
C GLU A 645 29.26 26.81 -7.26
N ILE A 646 28.96 25.94 -8.23
CA ILE A 646 29.14 24.49 -8.09
C ILE A 646 30.37 24.06 -8.91
N VAL A 647 31.38 23.53 -8.23
CA VAL A 647 32.60 23.02 -8.86
C VAL A 647 32.63 21.49 -8.75
N SER A 648 32.85 20.83 -9.87
CA SER A 648 32.94 19.37 -9.97
C SER A 648 34.40 18.91 -9.87
N CYS A 649 34.73 18.11 -8.88
CA CYS A 649 36.07 17.58 -8.65
C CYS A 649 36.13 16.07 -8.97
N SER A 650 37.16 15.64 -9.69
CA SER A 650 37.40 14.24 -10.05
C SER A 650 38.46 13.59 -9.16
N ASN A 651 39.36 14.38 -8.59
CA ASN A 651 40.44 13.92 -7.73
C ASN A 651 40.76 14.94 -6.63
N ILE A 652 41.60 14.57 -5.65
CA ILE A 652 41.96 15.43 -4.52
C ILE A 652 42.71 16.71 -4.94
N ILE A 653 43.45 16.70 -6.06
CA ILE A 653 44.17 17.88 -6.55
C ILE A 653 43.18 18.96 -6.97
N ASP A 654 42.12 18.59 -7.69
CA ASP A 654 41.04 19.52 -8.06
C ASP A 654 40.43 20.19 -6.80
N VAL A 655 40.29 19.43 -5.71
CA VAL A 655 39.77 19.95 -4.44
C VAL A 655 40.73 20.96 -3.82
N LEU A 656 42.03 20.63 -3.77
CA LEU A 656 43.06 21.52 -3.20
C LEU A 656 43.19 22.82 -4.02
N GLU A 657 43.14 22.73 -5.34
CA GLU A 657 43.15 23.87 -6.25
C GLU A 657 41.99 24.83 -5.98
N ASN A 658 40.81 24.30 -5.68
CA ASN A 658 39.62 25.12 -5.50
C ASN A 658 39.37 25.56 -4.05
N ALA A 659 39.93 24.86 -3.06
CA ALA A 659 39.65 25.13 -1.64
C ALA A 659 40.76 25.85 -0.87
N LEU A 660 42.04 25.60 -1.20
CA LEU A 660 43.16 26.25 -0.53
C LEU A 660 43.36 27.67 -1.05
N VAL A 661 43.75 28.57 -0.15
CA VAL A 661 44.08 29.96 -0.49
C VAL A 661 45.34 30.03 -1.34
N ASP A 662 45.32 30.85 -2.38
CA ASP A 662 46.45 31.01 -3.29
C ASP A 662 47.69 31.56 -2.57
N CYS A 663 48.77 30.77 -2.62
CA CYS A 663 50.09 31.12 -2.11
C CYS A 663 51.17 30.23 -2.77
N PRO A 664 52.46 30.60 -2.68
CA PRO A 664 53.55 29.79 -3.25
C PRO A 664 53.59 28.36 -2.71
N LYS A 665 53.24 28.15 -1.42
CA LYS A 665 53.15 26.81 -0.81
C LYS A 665 52.11 25.94 -1.50
N LYS A 666 50.93 26.48 -1.82
CA LYS A 666 49.86 25.78 -2.57
C LYS A 666 50.36 25.31 -3.93
N SER A 667 50.99 26.20 -4.70
CA SER A 667 51.52 25.86 -6.03
C SER A 667 52.59 24.77 -5.98
N ALA A 668 53.48 24.82 -4.98
CA ALA A 668 54.49 23.80 -4.77
C ALA A 668 53.88 22.44 -4.40
N LEU A 669 52.90 22.44 -3.49
CA LEU A 669 52.17 21.24 -3.06
C LEU A 669 51.47 20.57 -4.24
N ILE A 670 50.70 21.32 -5.03
CA ILE A 670 49.99 20.78 -6.19
C ILE A 670 50.99 20.17 -7.19
N LYS A 671 52.08 20.87 -7.49
CA LYS A 671 53.12 20.38 -8.40
C LYS A 671 53.79 19.10 -7.88
N GLN A 672 53.98 18.98 -6.57
CA GLN A 672 54.49 17.76 -5.94
C GLN A 672 53.48 16.61 -6.09
N MET A 673 52.21 16.84 -5.76
CA MET A 673 51.18 15.80 -5.84
C MET A 673 50.96 15.34 -7.28
N MET A 674 50.91 16.23 -8.27
CA MET A 674 50.78 15.85 -9.69
C MET A 674 51.89 14.88 -10.14
N LYS A 675 53.13 15.04 -9.67
CA LYS A 675 54.22 14.11 -9.98
C LYS A 675 53.96 12.70 -9.43
N THR A 676 53.40 12.60 -8.24
CA THR A 676 53.05 11.31 -7.60
C THR A 676 51.80 10.65 -8.19
N TYR A 677 50.95 11.41 -8.89
CA TYR A 677 49.77 10.88 -9.61
C TYR A 677 50.09 10.42 -11.03
N SER A 678 51.16 10.95 -11.63
CA SER A 678 51.57 10.67 -13.01
C SER A 678 52.48 9.44 -13.14
N GLY A 679 52.87 8.81 -12.01
CA GLY A 679 53.66 7.59 -11.95
C GLY A 679 52.98 6.56 -11.07
#